data_AF-A0A1Y1SH08-F1
#
_entry.id   AF-A0A1Y1SH08-F1
#
_cell.length_a   1.000
_cell.length_b   1.000
_cell.length_c   1.000
_cell.angle_alpha   90.00
_cell.angle_beta   90.00
_cell.angle_gamma   90.00
#
_symmetry.space_group_name_H-M   'P 1'
#
loop_
_entity.id
_entity.type
_entity.pdbx_description
1 polymer ?
#
loop_
_entity_poly.entity_id
_entity_poly.type
_entity_poly.pdbx_seq_one_letter_code
_entity_poly.pdbx_strand_id
1 'polypeptide(L)'
;MQMSNAPLAMRQWGRAALFAVLAVGPLGAAHAVQFEVDIGDGLSGVLNTSATLGAAWRMQNRASDLLGKANQLPSLCGTRFVAARGEEVNFHSCQGINQNDILPAQALSGIADDIGQGPLDGIGGIGQFSPNFDDGNWNYDRYDMVQAPFKVTQDLSLTYNDYGFFGRWLYFYDFVNNDFDEYHPNRLRPGDPGLEPPAIAGLPISSNTYGGAPGPHYSKRSDSAVLEQIGSDFQLMDAYFYGYFPFIGDRELSVKVGRQSISWGESTILVINSLNQANPVNANNLFRTGFVPEEVFTPVGMIYASTGLTDNLSIEAYYQYEWETVVAQAPGGFYSTVDSGTENAGGNTASISFGGPAEDPTRVGSPLNNPLSALTDSSTTILRRPDNTPSDSGQFGVAFKYYASDFNNGTDFGFYFMNYHSKLPYASFWGSDLSCARTHPNDGANGEPTGANLGVDAVNLPTLLLACPNLPLAEQILAGQGALIPLDALGLDNLLLDPVGGVIQNLTGSVLGPITNVTQQLGLPVDLSNGLQLIGTGPVTDAVPLDEVEFGLEYPENLKVYGMSFNTTAGDLSFQGEIAYRPNMPVQVDLEDLTFAALGPTLTSCHRAVHPDYAGATCADPTGLLSQSGPNTFNLIPATGSTTGNGGDAPSVQRSFPSYITSYRGVTVGENDPGGYIRGWEHVKSLQYNLGATYILGKTANPIGADQVILFFEVGANQILNPPERWLYQIDAPGTHRHASAGVVDTDTVDPADTSLSPQQIRQDHPGCLTGICVAGTDGLRFNPQQETNKYASDFSWGYRIISLLRYESIAPGISLQPFIILAHDVEGISPGPGENFVEGRKNFSINFEIRYKNNWAFFPGYTWWTGGGSQNLMRDRDQAQFYVRYQF
;
A
#
# COMPACT_ATOMS: atom_id res chain seq x y z
N MET A 1 23.15 1.47 -29.59
CA MET A 1 23.57 0.71 -30.79
C MET A 1 22.72 -0.55 -30.85
N GLN A 2 22.36 -0.99 -32.05
CA GLN A 2 21.17 -1.76 -32.41
C GLN A 2 21.23 -3.27 -32.05
N MET A 3 20.03 -3.88 -31.89
CA MET A 3 19.68 -5.34 -31.88
C MET A 3 19.94 -6.05 -30.54
N SER A 4 18.98 -6.71 -29.86
CA SER A 4 17.80 -7.47 -30.29
C SER A 4 16.81 -7.66 -29.11
N ASN A 5 15.62 -7.06 -29.16
CA ASN A 5 14.50 -7.32 -28.24
C ASN A 5 13.58 -8.47 -28.75
N ALA A 6 14.16 -9.47 -29.43
CA ALA A 6 13.40 -10.49 -30.15
C ALA A 6 13.04 -11.81 -29.42
N PRO A 7 13.13 -12.00 -28.07
CA PRO A 7 12.61 -13.23 -27.46
C PRO A 7 11.16 -13.13 -26.96
N LEU A 8 10.71 -11.97 -26.43
CA LEU A 8 9.37 -11.85 -25.82
C LEU A 8 8.27 -11.72 -26.87
N ALA A 9 8.42 -10.79 -27.83
CA ALA A 9 7.45 -10.58 -28.88
C ALA A 9 7.19 -11.88 -29.68
N MET A 10 8.24 -12.61 -30.07
CA MET A 10 8.11 -13.83 -30.88
C MET A 10 7.38 -14.97 -30.13
N ARG A 11 7.55 -15.08 -28.81
CA ARG A 11 6.76 -15.99 -27.95
C ARG A 11 5.29 -15.56 -27.87
N GLN A 12 5.02 -14.26 -27.74
CA GLN A 12 3.66 -13.71 -27.70
C GLN A 12 2.90 -13.92 -29.03
N TRP A 13 3.55 -13.71 -30.19
CA TRP A 13 2.95 -14.00 -31.50
C TRP A 13 2.70 -15.51 -31.72
N GLY A 14 3.59 -16.38 -31.19
CA GLY A 14 3.39 -17.84 -31.21
C GLY A 14 2.19 -18.30 -30.37
N ARG A 15 1.97 -17.69 -29.20
CA ARG A 15 0.77 -17.90 -28.37
C ARG A 15 -0.48 -17.38 -29.09
N ALA A 16 -0.46 -16.15 -29.61
CA ALA A 16 -1.58 -15.55 -30.36
C ALA A 16 -2.00 -16.37 -31.61
N ALA A 17 -1.06 -17.00 -32.30
CA ALA A 17 -1.36 -17.89 -33.43
C ALA A 17 -2.05 -19.20 -32.98
N LEU A 18 -1.71 -19.74 -31.80
CA LEU A 18 -2.40 -20.88 -31.21
C LEU A 18 -3.84 -20.52 -30.78
N PHE A 19 -4.04 -19.31 -30.24
CA PHE A 19 -5.36 -18.75 -29.90
C PHE A 19 -6.27 -18.61 -31.14
N ALA A 20 -5.74 -18.12 -32.26
CA ALA A 20 -6.51 -18.00 -33.51
C ALA A 20 -6.94 -19.36 -34.09
N VAL A 21 -6.19 -20.43 -33.82
CA VAL A 21 -6.49 -21.79 -34.30
C VAL A 21 -7.50 -22.51 -33.39
N LEU A 22 -7.44 -22.31 -32.07
CA LEU A 22 -8.40 -22.91 -31.12
C LEU A 22 -9.78 -22.24 -31.17
N ALA A 23 -9.86 -20.93 -31.43
CA ALA A 23 -11.12 -20.20 -31.58
C ALA A 23 -11.93 -20.58 -32.85
N VAL A 24 -11.34 -21.36 -33.77
CA VAL A 24 -11.94 -21.72 -35.08
C VAL A 24 -12.14 -23.25 -35.23
N GLY A 25 -12.01 -24.02 -34.13
CA GLY A 25 -12.35 -25.45 -34.10
C GLY A 25 -13.82 -25.75 -34.43
N PRO A 26 -14.17 -26.94 -34.93
CA PRO A 26 -15.41 -27.19 -35.67
C PRO A 26 -16.67 -26.86 -34.84
N LEU A 27 -17.53 -26.05 -35.47
CA LEU A 27 -18.84 -25.58 -34.99
C LEU A 27 -19.82 -26.75 -34.77
N GLY A 28 -19.65 -27.48 -33.66
CA GLY A 28 -20.59 -28.49 -33.21
C GLY A 28 -21.85 -27.89 -32.58
N ALA A 29 -22.96 -28.61 -32.65
CA ALA A 29 -24.19 -28.27 -31.94
C ALA A 29 -23.93 -28.36 -30.42
N ALA A 30 -24.30 -27.31 -29.71
CA ALA A 30 -24.25 -27.28 -28.27
C ALA A 30 -25.49 -27.96 -27.70
N HIS A 31 -25.29 -28.85 -26.74
CA HIS A 31 -26.35 -29.54 -26.03
C HIS A 31 -26.27 -29.15 -24.56
N ALA A 32 -27.27 -28.41 -24.07
CA ALA A 32 -27.53 -28.33 -22.64
C ALA A 32 -27.76 -29.75 -22.12
N VAL A 33 -27.00 -30.16 -21.12
CA VAL A 33 -27.22 -31.44 -20.45
C VAL A 33 -28.29 -31.21 -19.40
N GLN A 34 -29.55 -31.17 -19.84
CA GLN A 34 -30.67 -31.39 -18.94
C GLN A 34 -30.77 -32.89 -18.73
N PHE A 35 -30.64 -33.34 -17.48
CA PHE A 35 -30.77 -34.74 -17.14
C PHE A 35 -31.81 -34.90 -16.03
N GLU A 36 -32.76 -35.78 -16.26
CA GLU A 36 -33.63 -36.29 -15.21
C GLU A 36 -32.99 -37.57 -14.68
N VAL A 37 -32.70 -37.61 -13.37
CA VAL A 37 -32.25 -38.84 -12.71
C VAL A 37 -33.49 -39.48 -12.11
N ASP A 38 -33.92 -40.60 -12.70
CA ASP A 38 -35.12 -41.34 -12.29
C ASP A 38 -34.85 -42.14 -10.99
N ILE A 39 -34.71 -41.44 -9.86
CA ILE A 39 -34.65 -42.00 -8.50
C ILE A 39 -35.94 -41.60 -7.77
N GLY A 40 -36.98 -42.42 -7.92
CA GLY A 40 -38.29 -42.18 -7.30
C GLY A 40 -39.05 -41.00 -7.93
N ASP A 41 -39.97 -40.39 -7.16
CA ASP A 41 -40.82 -39.28 -7.63
C ASP A 41 -40.05 -37.95 -7.80
N GLY A 42 -39.19 -37.82 -8.82
CA GLY A 42 -38.90 -36.52 -9.46
C GLY A 42 -37.74 -35.66 -8.94
N LEU A 43 -36.49 -36.16 -8.92
CA LEU A 43 -35.30 -35.30 -8.86
C LEU A 43 -35.00 -34.73 -10.28
N SER A 44 -35.09 -33.40 -10.44
CA SER A 44 -34.76 -32.71 -11.70
C SER A 44 -33.42 -31.98 -11.60
N GLY A 45 -32.62 -32.03 -12.67
CA GLY A 45 -31.29 -31.43 -12.71
C GLY A 45 -31.04 -30.63 -13.99
N VAL A 46 -30.45 -29.44 -13.84
CA VAL A 46 -29.97 -28.61 -14.95
C VAL A 46 -28.50 -28.29 -14.72
N LEU A 47 -27.65 -28.60 -15.70
CA LEU A 47 -26.25 -28.19 -15.74
C LEU A 47 -26.05 -27.23 -16.92
N ASN A 48 -25.71 -25.97 -16.62
CA ASN A 48 -25.36 -24.99 -17.64
C ASN A 48 -23.84 -24.81 -17.66
N THR A 49 -23.24 -24.89 -18.85
CA THR A 49 -21.81 -24.66 -19.04
C THR A 49 -21.56 -23.41 -19.86
N SER A 50 -20.63 -22.57 -19.41
CA SER A 50 -20.07 -21.48 -20.20
C SER A 50 -18.55 -21.64 -20.29
N ALA A 51 -18.01 -21.67 -21.51
CA ALA A 51 -16.58 -21.62 -21.77
C ALA A 51 -16.21 -20.27 -22.40
N THR A 52 -15.19 -19.61 -21.87
CA THR A 52 -14.71 -18.32 -22.38
C THR A 52 -13.22 -18.40 -22.70
N LEU A 53 -12.82 -17.85 -23.84
CA LEU A 53 -11.43 -17.69 -24.24
C LEU A 53 -11.20 -16.25 -24.68
N GLY A 54 -10.22 -15.56 -24.09
CA GLY A 54 -10.00 -14.15 -24.35
C GLY A 54 -8.54 -13.72 -24.32
N ALA A 55 -8.30 -12.49 -24.75
CA ALA A 55 -7.05 -11.77 -24.56
C ALA A 55 -7.29 -10.26 -24.43
N ALA A 56 -6.41 -9.58 -23.70
CA ALA A 56 -6.38 -8.13 -23.58
C ALA A 56 -4.96 -7.60 -23.78
N TRP A 57 -4.87 -6.36 -24.26
CA TRP A 57 -3.61 -5.67 -24.57
C TRP A 57 -3.58 -4.29 -23.94
N ARG A 58 -2.40 -3.89 -23.44
CA ARG A 58 -2.14 -2.51 -23.00
C ARG A 58 -2.08 -1.60 -24.21
N MET A 59 -2.81 -0.49 -24.21
CA MET A 59 -2.92 0.38 -25.39
C MET A 59 -2.17 1.71 -25.27
N GLN A 60 -1.68 2.03 -24.08
CA GLN A 60 -0.96 3.26 -23.79
C GLN A 60 0.43 3.04 -23.17
N ASN A 61 1.28 4.06 -23.26
CA ASN A 61 2.58 4.06 -22.60
C ASN A 61 2.41 4.14 -21.08
N ARG A 62 3.44 3.70 -20.34
CA ARG A 62 3.53 3.90 -18.88
C ARG A 62 3.50 5.39 -18.54
N ALA A 63 2.73 5.75 -17.51
CA ALA A 63 2.82 7.10 -16.94
C ALA A 63 4.10 7.21 -16.11
N SER A 64 4.97 8.17 -16.46
CA SER A 64 6.28 8.33 -15.81
C SER A 64 6.19 8.90 -14.39
N ASP A 65 5.03 9.28 -13.90
CA ASP A 65 4.81 9.73 -12.53
C ASP A 65 4.04 8.71 -11.68
N LEU A 66 3.87 7.48 -12.22
CA LEU A 66 3.39 6.29 -11.49
C LEU A 66 4.48 5.22 -11.32
N LEU A 67 5.73 5.49 -11.72
CA LEU A 67 6.84 4.55 -11.47
C LEU A 67 7.75 5.12 -10.39
N GLY A 68 8.34 4.25 -9.58
CA GLY A 68 9.33 4.61 -8.57
C GLY A 68 10.48 5.40 -9.19
N LYS A 69 10.89 6.46 -8.49
CA LYS A 69 12.00 7.35 -8.87
C LYS A 69 13.29 6.58 -9.19
N ALA A 70 13.76 5.74 -8.26
CA ALA A 70 14.93 4.88 -8.45
C ALA A 70 14.76 3.87 -9.60
N ASN A 71 13.54 3.40 -9.87
CA ASN A 71 13.27 2.45 -10.95
C ASN A 71 13.39 3.09 -12.33
N GLN A 72 13.09 4.40 -12.45
CA GLN A 72 13.29 5.14 -13.71
C GLN A 72 14.72 5.64 -13.90
N LEU A 73 15.33 6.13 -12.83
CA LEU A 73 16.69 6.64 -12.86
C LEU A 73 17.50 6.00 -11.72
N PRO A 74 18.11 4.84 -11.96
CA PRO A 74 18.90 4.15 -10.94
C PRO A 74 20.06 4.98 -10.35
N SER A 75 20.57 5.97 -11.11
CA SER A 75 21.62 6.88 -10.66
C SER A 75 21.09 8.13 -9.91
N LEU A 76 19.79 8.20 -9.58
CA LEU A 76 19.17 9.38 -8.98
C LEU A 76 19.81 9.79 -7.66
N CYS A 77 20.23 8.83 -6.86
CA CYS A 77 20.79 9.05 -5.53
C CYS A 77 22.26 8.63 -5.40
N GLY A 78 22.90 8.34 -6.53
CA GLY A 78 24.33 8.00 -6.63
C GLY A 78 25.20 9.21 -7.00
N THR A 79 26.50 8.98 -7.19
CA THR A 79 27.43 10.00 -7.68
C THR A 79 27.17 10.32 -9.15
N ARG A 80 27.02 11.61 -9.49
CA ARG A 80 26.88 12.07 -10.87
C ARG A 80 27.45 13.46 -11.09
N PHE A 81 27.81 13.77 -12.34
CA PHE A 81 28.18 15.12 -12.75
C PHE A 81 26.96 16.04 -12.74
N VAL A 82 27.04 17.17 -12.05
CA VAL A 82 26.00 18.20 -12.00
C VAL A 82 26.45 19.38 -12.86
N ALA A 83 25.82 19.56 -14.01
CA ALA A 83 26.26 20.56 -15.00
C ALA A 83 26.23 22.00 -14.45
N ALA A 84 25.23 22.32 -13.62
CA ALA A 84 25.11 23.63 -12.96
C ALA A 84 26.28 23.94 -12.00
N ARG A 85 26.94 22.92 -11.46
CA ARG A 85 28.07 23.04 -10.52
C ARG A 85 29.42 22.80 -11.19
N GLY A 86 29.44 22.17 -12.35
CA GLY A 86 30.66 21.86 -13.09
C GLY A 86 31.52 20.78 -12.43
N GLU A 87 30.95 19.95 -11.56
CA GLU A 87 31.65 18.94 -10.77
C GLU A 87 30.78 17.68 -10.53
N GLU A 88 31.42 16.58 -10.12
CA GLU A 88 30.72 15.38 -9.64
C GLU A 88 30.24 15.58 -8.20
N VAL A 89 28.96 15.29 -7.96
CA VAL A 89 28.31 15.39 -6.65
C VAL A 89 27.84 13.99 -6.24
N ASN A 90 28.14 13.61 -5.01
CA ASN A 90 27.57 12.42 -4.37
C ASN A 90 26.27 12.81 -3.67
N PHE A 91 25.16 12.16 -4.03
CA PHE A 91 23.85 12.45 -3.47
C PHE A 91 23.49 11.57 -2.26
N HIS A 92 24.43 10.78 -1.72
CA HIS A 92 24.30 10.14 -0.40
C HIS A 92 23.01 9.32 -0.20
N SER A 93 22.59 8.56 -1.22
CA SER A 93 21.31 7.81 -1.22
C SER A 93 20.07 8.71 -1.03
N CYS A 94 20.17 9.97 -1.45
CA CYS A 94 19.16 11.02 -1.30
C CYS A 94 18.83 11.37 0.16
N GLN A 95 19.74 11.10 1.09
CA GLN A 95 19.64 11.50 2.49
C GLN A 95 20.73 12.50 2.84
N GLY A 96 20.35 13.61 3.49
CA GLY A 96 21.29 14.62 3.95
C GLY A 96 22.14 14.09 5.11
N ILE A 97 23.41 14.46 5.12
CA ILE A 97 24.34 13.98 6.16
C ILE A 97 24.44 14.95 7.34
N ASN A 98 24.01 16.20 7.18
CA ASN A 98 23.98 17.23 8.23
C ASN A 98 22.82 18.21 7.99
N GLN A 99 22.55 19.09 8.95
CA GLN A 99 21.39 20.00 8.88
C GLN A 99 21.35 20.87 7.60
N ASN A 100 22.51 21.29 7.08
CA ASN A 100 22.58 22.16 5.92
C ASN A 100 22.66 21.38 4.59
N ASP A 101 22.80 20.06 4.65
CA ASP A 101 22.95 19.22 3.47
C ASP A 101 21.58 18.82 2.90
N ILE A 102 21.00 19.73 2.14
CA ILE A 102 19.66 19.56 1.56
C ILE A 102 19.70 19.13 0.08
N LEU A 103 20.89 19.14 -0.53
CA LEU A 103 21.09 18.79 -1.94
C LEU A 103 20.61 17.35 -2.30
N PRO A 104 20.84 16.33 -1.45
CA PRO A 104 20.28 14.99 -1.64
C PRO A 104 18.75 14.99 -1.84
N ALA A 105 18.02 15.66 -0.96
CA ALA A 105 16.56 15.73 -1.04
C ALA A 105 16.07 16.65 -2.16
N GLN A 106 16.80 17.72 -2.50
CA GLN A 106 16.48 18.57 -3.67
C GLN A 106 16.55 17.76 -4.97
N ALA A 107 17.54 16.87 -5.12
CA ALA A 107 17.63 15.96 -6.26
C ALA A 107 16.43 14.99 -6.33
N LEU A 108 16.03 14.43 -5.18
CA LEU A 108 14.88 13.52 -5.10
C LEU A 108 13.55 14.24 -5.40
N SER A 109 13.37 15.44 -4.84
CA SER A 109 12.13 16.22 -4.90
C SER A 109 11.95 17.05 -6.17
N GLY A 110 13.03 17.35 -6.89
CA GLY A 110 12.98 18.16 -8.12
C GLY A 110 12.77 19.63 -7.92
N ILE A 111 12.93 20.11 -6.68
CA ILE A 111 12.94 21.53 -6.35
C ILE A 111 14.28 22.13 -6.78
N ALA A 112 14.25 23.36 -7.27
CA ALA A 112 15.45 24.08 -7.67
C ALA A 112 16.44 24.20 -6.51
N ASP A 113 17.74 24.16 -6.82
CA ASP A 113 18.78 24.33 -5.83
C ASP A 113 18.83 25.77 -5.26
N ASP A 114 19.50 25.93 -4.12
CA ASP A 114 19.64 27.22 -3.41
C ASP A 114 20.40 28.30 -4.20
N ILE A 115 20.92 27.99 -5.39
CA ILE A 115 21.57 28.94 -6.31
C ILE A 115 20.62 29.45 -7.41
N GLY A 116 19.34 29.08 -7.38
CA GLY A 116 18.32 29.63 -8.26
C GLY A 116 18.46 29.24 -9.74
N GLN A 117 19.16 28.14 -10.03
CA GLN A 117 19.45 27.70 -11.41
C GLN A 117 18.42 26.69 -11.97
N GLY A 118 17.29 26.47 -11.28
CA GLY A 118 16.25 25.51 -11.70
C GLY A 118 16.52 24.09 -11.18
N PRO A 119 15.67 23.11 -11.53
CA PRO A 119 15.84 21.72 -11.07
C PRO A 119 17.19 21.18 -11.53
N LEU A 120 17.93 20.50 -10.64
CA LEU A 120 19.17 19.78 -10.99
C LEU A 120 18.91 18.88 -12.22
N ASP A 121 19.37 19.34 -13.38
CA ASP A 121 19.25 18.71 -14.70
C ASP A 121 17.82 18.27 -15.13
N GLY A 122 16.75 18.85 -14.56
CA GLY A 122 15.36 18.53 -14.92
C GLY A 122 14.85 17.17 -14.41
N ILE A 123 15.56 16.56 -13.45
CA ILE A 123 15.38 15.14 -13.08
C ILE A 123 14.38 14.93 -11.95
N GLY A 124 14.33 15.77 -10.90
CA GLY A 124 13.54 15.42 -9.72
C GLY A 124 12.00 15.50 -9.88
N GLY A 125 11.50 15.87 -11.06
CA GLY A 125 10.08 15.75 -11.41
C GLY A 125 9.67 14.39 -11.99
N ILE A 126 10.60 13.45 -12.16
CA ILE A 126 10.30 12.09 -12.64
C ILE A 126 9.83 11.20 -11.48
N GLY A 127 8.93 10.27 -11.78
CA GLY A 127 8.52 9.21 -10.86
C GLY A 127 7.77 9.65 -9.60
N GLN A 128 7.35 8.65 -8.82
CA GLN A 128 6.75 8.78 -7.50
C GLN A 128 7.76 8.41 -6.40
N PHE A 129 7.48 8.83 -5.16
CA PHE A 129 8.35 8.62 -3.99
C PHE A 129 8.22 7.22 -3.37
N SER A 130 7.67 6.25 -4.09
CA SER A 130 7.61 4.87 -3.60
C SER A 130 7.73 3.90 -4.76
N PRO A 131 8.65 2.91 -4.67
CA PRO A 131 8.69 1.82 -5.64
C PRO A 131 7.58 0.80 -5.39
N ASN A 132 6.98 0.74 -4.19
CA ASN A 132 6.04 -0.32 -3.76
C ASN A 132 4.67 -0.36 -4.49
N PHE A 133 4.52 0.42 -5.57
CA PHE A 133 3.28 0.68 -6.28
C PHE A 133 3.46 0.68 -7.80
N ASP A 134 4.53 0.04 -8.32
CA ASP A 134 4.90 0.16 -9.73
C ASP A 134 5.14 -1.15 -10.51
N ASP A 135 5.15 -2.33 -9.87
CA ASP A 135 5.43 -3.59 -10.58
C ASP A 135 4.40 -3.84 -11.71
N GLY A 136 3.12 -3.55 -11.44
CA GLY A 136 2.05 -3.66 -12.44
C GLY A 136 2.27 -2.74 -13.66
N ASN A 137 2.98 -1.63 -13.49
CA ASN A 137 3.37 -0.75 -14.59
C ASN A 137 4.56 -1.33 -15.36
N TRP A 138 5.60 -1.76 -14.66
CA TRP A 138 6.87 -2.24 -15.25
C TRP A 138 6.72 -3.55 -16.02
N ASN A 139 5.81 -4.42 -15.61
CA ASN A 139 5.63 -5.72 -16.25
C ASN A 139 5.07 -5.65 -17.69
N TYR A 140 4.39 -4.57 -18.07
CA TYR A 140 3.71 -4.50 -19.38
C TYR A 140 4.03 -3.22 -20.14
N ASP A 141 4.61 -3.35 -21.33
CA ASP A 141 4.80 -2.25 -22.27
C ASP A 141 3.56 -2.04 -23.16
N ARG A 142 3.54 -0.90 -23.85
CA ARG A 142 2.47 -0.64 -24.81
C ARG A 142 2.44 -1.74 -25.87
N TYR A 143 1.23 -2.26 -26.13
CA TYR A 143 0.91 -3.37 -27.01
C TYR A 143 1.23 -4.77 -26.49
N ASP A 144 1.79 -4.89 -25.28
CA ASP A 144 1.90 -6.20 -24.65
C ASP A 144 0.51 -6.76 -24.33
N MET A 145 0.39 -8.06 -24.47
CA MET A 145 -0.76 -8.81 -23.98
C MET A 145 -0.68 -8.87 -22.46
N VAL A 146 -1.72 -8.39 -21.78
CA VAL A 146 -1.76 -8.28 -20.31
C VAL A 146 -2.48 -9.46 -19.66
N GLN A 147 -3.36 -10.11 -20.41
CA GLN A 147 -4.15 -11.26 -19.98
C GLN A 147 -4.48 -12.12 -21.21
N ALA A 148 -4.58 -13.43 -21.00
CA ALA A 148 -5.14 -14.33 -21.98
C ALA A 148 -5.83 -15.53 -21.32
N PRO A 149 -7.02 -15.35 -20.72
CA PRO A 149 -7.67 -16.39 -19.95
C PRO A 149 -8.45 -17.37 -20.82
N PHE A 150 -8.36 -18.65 -20.45
CA PHE A 150 -9.38 -19.66 -20.70
C PHE A 150 -10.16 -19.90 -19.40
N LYS A 151 -11.49 -19.90 -19.47
CA LYS A 151 -12.37 -20.07 -18.32
C LYS A 151 -13.48 -21.06 -18.61
N VAL A 152 -13.90 -21.81 -17.60
CA VAL A 152 -15.10 -22.64 -17.63
C VAL A 152 -15.90 -22.38 -16.36
N THR A 153 -17.13 -21.88 -16.53
CA THR A 153 -18.10 -21.69 -15.45
C THR A 153 -19.20 -22.73 -15.58
N GLN A 154 -19.58 -23.34 -14.47
CA GLN A 154 -20.57 -24.41 -14.39
C GLN A 154 -21.61 -24.05 -13.34
N ASP A 155 -22.89 -24.15 -13.70
CA ASP A 155 -24.02 -23.97 -12.80
C ASP A 155 -24.84 -25.27 -12.75
N LEU A 156 -24.92 -25.88 -11.57
CA LEU A 156 -25.72 -27.06 -11.28
C LEU A 156 -26.91 -26.67 -10.40
N SER A 157 -28.12 -26.90 -10.89
CA SER A 157 -29.34 -26.80 -10.11
C SER A 157 -29.98 -28.18 -9.99
N LEU A 158 -30.29 -28.61 -8.76
CA LEU A 158 -31.01 -29.84 -8.46
C LEU A 158 -32.24 -29.49 -7.64
N THR A 159 -33.41 -30.02 -8.03
CA THR A 159 -34.68 -29.79 -7.32
C THR A 159 -35.38 -31.10 -7.00
N TYR A 160 -35.92 -31.19 -5.78
CA TYR A 160 -36.71 -32.33 -5.31
C TYR A 160 -37.80 -31.82 -4.36
N ASN A 161 -39.05 -31.79 -4.84
CA ASN A 161 -40.20 -31.21 -4.13
C ASN A 161 -39.89 -29.78 -3.63
N ASP A 162 -40.01 -29.54 -2.32
CA ASP A 162 -39.80 -28.25 -1.66
C ASP A 162 -38.33 -27.97 -1.30
N TYR A 163 -37.39 -28.77 -1.81
CA TYR A 163 -35.97 -28.68 -1.53
C TYR A 163 -35.15 -28.60 -2.81
N GLY A 164 -33.98 -27.99 -2.72
CA GLY A 164 -33.03 -27.99 -3.82
C GLY A 164 -31.59 -27.78 -3.38
N PHE A 165 -30.70 -27.97 -4.33
CA PHE A 165 -29.28 -27.69 -4.22
C PHE A 165 -28.86 -26.83 -5.42
N PHE A 166 -28.09 -25.78 -5.15
CA PHE A 166 -27.44 -25.00 -6.18
C PHE A 166 -25.92 -25.05 -5.96
N GLY A 167 -25.19 -25.33 -7.03
CA GLY A 167 -23.74 -25.32 -7.06
C GLY A 167 -23.23 -24.53 -8.25
N ARG A 168 -22.23 -23.68 -8.03
CA ARG A 168 -21.52 -22.94 -9.06
C ARG A 168 -20.02 -23.04 -8.82
N TRP A 169 -19.26 -23.28 -9.88
CA TRP A 169 -17.80 -23.24 -9.82
C TRP A 169 -17.21 -22.67 -11.10
N LEU A 170 -16.04 -22.04 -10.94
CA LEU A 170 -15.27 -21.43 -12.00
C LEU A 170 -13.88 -22.07 -12.01
N TYR A 171 -13.44 -22.54 -13.17
CA TYR A 171 -12.03 -22.85 -13.41
C TYR A 171 -11.47 -21.85 -14.42
N PHE A 172 -10.24 -21.37 -14.19
CA PHE A 172 -9.55 -20.57 -15.18
C PHE A 172 -8.05 -20.86 -15.27
N TYR A 173 -7.49 -20.52 -16.44
CA TYR A 173 -6.07 -20.56 -16.71
C TYR A 173 -5.70 -19.39 -17.64
N ASP A 174 -4.80 -18.52 -17.21
CA ASP A 174 -4.30 -17.39 -17.99
C ASP A 174 -2.92 -17.69 -18.58
N PHE A 175 -2.86 -17.77 -19.92
CA PHE A 175 -1.65 -18.14 -20.63
C PHE A 175 -0.55 -17.05 -20.63
N VAL A 176 -0.87 -15.83 -20.20
CA VAL A 176 0.12 -14.76 -20.00
C VAL A 176 0.62 -14.83 -18.56
N ASN A 177 -0.29 -14.79 -17.59
CA ASN A 177 0.05 -14.58 -16.19
C ASN A 177 0.54 -15.83 -15.46
N ASN A 178 0.15 -17.03 -15.88
CA ASN A 178 0.60 -18.28 -15.24
C ASN A 178 2.05 -18.66 -15.60
N ASP A 179 2.57 -18.13 -16.70
CA ASP A 179 3.94 -18.37 -17.16
C ASP A 179 4.56 -17.01 -17.57
N PHE A 180 4.69 -16.12 -16.59
CA PHE A 180 5.18 -14.76 -16.74
C PHE A 180 6.57 -14.56 -16.12
N ASP A 181 7.39 -13.71 -16.74
CA ASP A 181 8.70 -13.30 -16.21
C ASP A 181 8.61 -11.81 -15.86
N GLU A 182 8.70 -11.48 -14.57
CA GLU A 182 8.55 -10.13 -14.02
C GLU A 182 9.80 -9.31 -14.26
N TYR A 183 9.61 -8.06 -14.68
CA TYR A 183 10.69 -7.16 -15.03
C TYR A 183 10.98 -6.21 -13.87
N HIS A 184 12.20 -6.28 -13.32
CA HIS A 184 12.66 -5.38 -12.29
C HIS A 184 13.76 -4.49 -12.86
N PRO A 185 13.52 -3.18 -13.04
CA PRO A 185 14.50 -2.28 -13.64
C PRO A 185 15.68 -1.98 -12.70
N ASN A 186 15.44 -1.99 -11.38
CA ASN A 186 16.42 -1.59 -10.38
C ASN A 186 16.18 -2.27 -9.02
N ARG A 187 16.65 -3.51 -8.89
CA ARG A 187 16.47 -4.34 -7.68
C ARG A 187 17.75 -5.11 -7.34
N LEU A 188 18.20 -5.00 -6.10
CA LEU A 188 19.38 -5.65 -5.55
C LEU A 188 19.15 -7.15 -5.31
N ARG A 189 20.23 -7.93 -5.49
CA ARG A 189 20.27 -9.37 -5.25
C ARG A 189 21.61 -9.78 -4.65
N PRO A 190 21.66 -10.89 -3.90
CA PRO A 190 22.91 -11.44 -3.41
C PRO A 190 23.93 -11.65 -4.55
N GLY A 191 25.12 -11.07 -4.39
CA GLY A 191 26.22 -11.18 -5.36
C GLY A 191 26.23 -10.14 -6.48
N ASP A 192 25.31 -9.17 -6.49
CA ASP A 192 25.44 -8.00 -7.37
C ASP A 192 26.75 -7.22 -7.07
N PRO A 193 27.43 -6.65 -8.08
CA PRO A 193 28.68 -5.91 -7.88
C PRO A 193 28.47 -4.66 -7.02
N GLY A 194 29.37 -4.41 -6.06
CA GLY A 194 29.27 -3.24 -5.18
C GLY A 194 28.53 -3.49 -3.86
N LEU A 195 28.06 -4.72 -3.62
CA LEU A 195 27.55 -5.20 -2.33
C LEU A 195 28.68 -5.64 -1.35
N GLU A 196 29.95 -5.43 -1.72
CA GLU A 196 31.07 -5.75 -0.84
C GLU A 196 31.09 -4.80 0.38
N PRO A 197 31.35 -5.31 1.60
CA PRO A 197 31.55 -4.45 2.76
C PRO A 197 32.64 -3.41 2.48
N PRO A 198 32.55 -2.21 3.06
CA PRO A 198 33.51 -1.13 2.78
C PRO A 198 34.95 -1.63 2.99
N ALA A 199 35.73 -1.68 1.91
CA ALA A 199 37.16 -1.83 2.01
C ALA A 199 37.78 -0.44 2.18
N ILE A 200 38.39 -0.14 3.33
CA ILE A 200 39.34 0.98 3.39
C ILE A 200 40.67 0.53 3.97
N ALA A 201 41.61 0.32 3.05
CA ALA A 201 43.01 0.60 3.27
C ALA A 201 43.35 1.98 2.66
N GLY A 202 43.03 3.06 3.38
CA GLY A 202 43.74 4.34 3.30
C GLY A 202 43.31 5.46 2.33
N LEU A 203 42.11 5.51 1.73
CA LEU A 203 41.74 6.55 0.75
C LEU A 203 40.21 6.83 0.72
N PRO A 204 39.75 7.98 0.15
CA PRO A 204 38.46 8.65 0.45
C PRO A 204 37.25 7.79 0.08
N ILE A 205 36.05 8.17 0.55
CA ILE A 205 34.74 7.52 0.28
C ILE A 205 34.45 7.49 -1.24
N SER A 206 35.20 6.66 -1.97
CA SER A 206 35.08 6.48 -3.41
C SER A 206 34.07 5.38 -3.65
N SER A 207 32.84 5.81 -3.91
CA SER A 207 31.80 5.08 -4.64
C SER A 207 31.64 3.60 -4.26
N ASN A 208 31.19 3.31 -3.04
CA ASN A 208 30.50 2.04 -2.82
C ASN A 208 29.11 2.17 -3.43
N THR A 209 28.92 1.36 -4.45
CA THR A 209 27.91 1.60 -5.47
C THR A 209 26.63 0.90 -5.08
N TYR A 210 25.79 1.59 -4.33
CA TYR A 210 24.38 1.66 -4.73
C TYR A 210 24.23 2.26 -6.16
N GLY A 211 25.31 2.86 -6.70
CA GLY A 211 25.42 3.43 -8.06
C GLY A 211 25.92 2.49 -9.15
N GLY A 212 26.04 1.19 -8.89
CA GLY A 212 26.03 0.18 -9.92
C GLY A 212 24.58 -0.21 -9.98
N ALA A 213 23.81 0.40 -10.89
CA ALA A 213 22.46 -0.08 -11.11
C ALA A 213 22.60 -1.60 -11.33
N PRO A 214 22.07 -2.48 -10.44
CA PRO A 214 22.17 -3.94 -10.61
C PRO A 214 21.67 -4.37 -12.00
N GLY A 215 20.93 -3.45 -12.63
CA GLY A 215 20.55 -3.47 -14.00
C GLY A 215 19.19 -4.13 -14.10
N PRO A 216 18.53 -3.93 -15.24
CA PRO A 216 17.27 -4.60 -15.47
C PRO A 216 17.48 -6.11 -15.43
N HIS A 217 16.61 -6.80 -14.72
CA HIS A 217 16.57 -8.26 -14.73
C HIS A 217 15.15 -8.78 -14.75
N TYR A 218 15.03 -10.06 -15.08
CA TYR A 218 13.76 -10.77 -15.08
C TYR A 218 13.77 -11.85 -14.00
N SER A 219 12.67 -11.97 -13.28
CA SER A 219 12.45 -13.05 -12.31
C SER A 219 11.20 -13.83 -12.69
N LYS A 220 11.12 -15.12 -12.35
CA LYS A 220 9.92 -15.90 -12.65
C LYS A 220 8.84 -15.57 -11.64
N ARG A 221 7.62 -15.25 -12.08
CA ARG A 221 6.47 -15.18 -11.16
C ARG A 221 6.25 -16.55 -10.53
N SER A 222 6.51 -16.67 -9.24
CA SER A 222 6.46 -17.94 -8.50
C SER A 222 5.65 -17.88 -7.22
N ASP A 223 5.17 -16.70 -6.83
CA ASP A 223 4.27 -16.56 -5.68
C ASP A 223 2.97 -17.34 -5.93
N SER A 224 2.67 -18.29 -5.05
CA SER A 224 1.52 -19.18 -5.23
C SER A 224 0.18 -18.45 -5.12
N ALA A 225 0.05 -17.47 -4.22
CA ALA A 225 -1.19 -16.72 -4.04
C ALA A 225 -1.43 -15.78 -5.22
N VAL A 226 -0.39 -15.14 -5.76
CA VAL A 226 -0.49 -14.37 -7.01
C VAL A 226 -0.88 -15.28 -8.18
N LEU A 227 -0.26 -16.46 -8.31
CA LEU A 227 -0.61 -17.41 -9.37
C LEU A 227 -2.03 -17.96 -9.22
N GLU A 228 -2.54 -18.16 -8.01
CA GLU A 228 -3.94 -18.55 -7.77
C GLU A 228 -4.90 -17.43 -8.18
N GLN A 229 -4.58 -16.16 -7.87
CA GLN A 229 -5.46 -15.04 -8.18
C GLN A 229 -5.54 -14.67 -9.68
N ILE A 230 -4.43 -14.72 -10.41
CA ILE A 230 -4.36 -14.28 -11.82
C ILE A 230 -3.77 -15.30 -12.81
N GLY A 231 -3.12 -16.36 -12.34
CA GLY A 231 -2.50 -17.41 -13.16
C GLY A 231 -3.47 -18.54 -13.49
N SER A 232 -3.83 -19.36 -12.50
CA SER A 232 -4.82 -20.43 -12.66
C SER A 232 -5.38 -20.88 -11.32
N ASP A 233 -6.70 -21.09 -11.28
CA ASP A 233 -7.37 -21.56 -10.06
C ASP A 233 -8.72 -22.22 -10.35
N PHE A 234 -9.18 -23.01 -9.39
CA PHE A 234 -10.53 -23.54 -9.27
C PHE A 234 -11.25 -22.86 -8.10
N GLN A 235 -12.23 -22.02 -8.42
CA GLN A 235 -13.03 -21.28 -7.45
C GLN A 235 -14.37 -21.98 -7.24
N LEU A 236 -14.60 -22.47 -6.02
CA LEU A 236 -15.94 -22.85 -5.57
C LEU A 236 -16.70 -21.58 -5.22
N MET A 237 -17.73 -21.28 -6.01
CA MET A 237 -18.54 -20.08 -5.84
C MET A 237 -19.71 -20.41 -4.90
N ASP A 238 -20.94 -20.45 -5.42
CA ASP A 238 -22.11 -20.83 -4.64
C ASP A 238 -22.17 -22.35 -4.45
N ALA A 239 -22.51 -22.79 -3.25
CA ALA A 239 -22.77 -24.20 -2.93
C ALA A 239 -23.69 -24.26 -1.72
N TYR A 240 -25.00 -24.34 -1.95
CA TYR A 240 -25.99 -24.30 -0.87
C TYR A 240 -27.19 -25.20 -1.13
N PHE A 241 -27.73 -25.71 -0.03
CA PHE A 241 -29.06 -26.30 0.01
C PHE A 241 -30.09 -25.24 0.35
N TYR A 242 -31.27 -25.35 -0.23
CA TYR A 242 -32.40 -24.50 0.10
C TYR A 242 -33.67 -25.32 0.28
N GLY A 243 -34.58 -24.79 1.06
CA GLY A 243 -35.86 -25.43 1.31
C GLY A 243 -36.92 -24.46 1.81
N TYR A 244 -38.15 -24.90 1.69
CA TYR A 244 -39.35 -24.14 1.95
C TYR A 244 -40.19 -24.85 3.03
N PHE A 245 -40.54 -24.12 4.10
CA PHE A 245 -41.18 -24.71 5.28
C PHE A 245 -42.46 -23.97 5.64
N PRO A 246 -43.57 -24.67 5.93
CA PRO A 246 -44.75 -24.04 6.51
C PRO A 246 -44.40 -23.32 7.82
N PHE A 247 -44.84 -22.06 7.97
CA PHE A 247 -44.48 -21.25 9.12
C PHE A 247 -45.68 -20.69 9.89
N ILE A 248 -46.25 -19.55 9.46
CA ILE A 248 -47.37 -18.89 10.15
C ILE A 248 -48.50 -18.61 9.17
N GLY A 249 -49.69 -19.16 9.43
CA GLY A 249 -50.84 -19.08 8.54
C GLY A 249 -50.52 -19.76 7.21
N ASP A 250 -50.76 -19.06 6.10
CA ASP A 250 -50.46 -19.53 4.75
C ASP A 250 -49.06 -19.11 4.27
N ARG A 251 -48.19 -18.65 5.18
CA ARG A 251 -46.85 -18.17 4.85
C ARG A 251 -45.78 -19.22 5.05
N GLU A 252 -44.77 -19.10 4.22
CA GLU A 252 -43.66 -20.04 4.13
C GLU A 252 -42.35 -19.37 4.58
N LEU A 253 -41.55 -20.13 5.30
CA LEU A 253 -40.18 -19.80 5.65
C LEU A 253 -39.24 -20.40 4.60
N SER A 254 -38.52 -19.54 3.89
CA SER A 254 -37.42 -19.94 3.02
C SER A 254 -36.14 -20.00 3.84
N VAL A 255 -35.38 -21.09 3.70
CA VAL A 255 -34.07 -21.26 4.36
C VAL A 255 -33.03 -21.69 3.33
N LYS A 256 -31.85 -21.09 3.38
CA LYS A 256 -30.67 -21.49 2.61
C LYS A 256 -29.48 -21.72 3.54
N VAL A 257 -28.74 -22.80 3.32
CA VAL A 257 -27.54 -23.14 4.10
C VAL A 257 -26.41 -23.57 3.16
N GLY A 258 -25.27 -22.88 3.26
CA GLY A 258 -24.07 -23.15 2.46
C GLY A 258 -23.38 -21.87 2.00
N ARG A 259 -22.43 -21.99 1.07
CA ARG A 259 -21.76 -20.85 0.44
C ARG A 259 -22.73 -20.15 -0.51
N GLN A 260 -23.02 -18.89 -0.26
CA GLN A 260 -23.94 -18.09 -1.07
C GLN A 260 -23.60 -16.61 -0.96
N SER A 261 -24.15 -15.80 -1.85
CA SER A 261 -24.14 -14.33 -1.73
C SER A 261 -25.52 -13.80 -1.35
N ILE A 262 -25.55 -12.65 -0.66
CA ILE A 262 -26.79 -11.96 -0.28
C ILE A 262 -26.80 -10.58 -0.93
N SER A 263 -27.74 -10.32 -1.82
CA SER A 263 -27.90 -8.99 -2.42
C SER A 263 -28.75 -8.11 -1.51
N TRP A 264 -28.09 -7.26 -0.70
CA TRP A 264 -28.75 -6.26 0.14
C TRP A 264 -28.36 -4.86 -0.31
N GLY A 265 -29.35 -4.01 -0.54
CA GLY A 265 -29.15 -2.66 -1.06
C GLY A 265 -29.51 -2.52 -2.54
N GLU A 266 -29.31 -1.32 -3.05
CA GLU A 266 -29.71 -0.91 -4.41
C GLU A 266 -28.53 -0.47 -5.28
N SER A 267 -27.33 -0.32 -4.68
CA SER A 267 -26.14 0.07 -5.44
C SER A 267 -25.70 -1.05 -6.36
N THR A 268 -25.58 -0.71 -7.64
CA THR A 268 -25.19 -1.66 -8.69
C THR A 268 -23.72 -1.57 -9.08
N ILE A 269 -23.08 -0.41 -8.84
CA ILE A 269 -21.73 -0.11 -9.35
C ILE A 269 -20.82 0.48 -8.26
N LEU A 270 -21.38 1.02 -7.17
CA LEU A 270 -20.65 1.58 -6.03
C LEU A 270 -20.70 0.63 -4.83
N VAL A 271 -20.31 -0.62 -5.09
CA VAL A 271 -20.53 -1.77 -4.20
C VAL A 271 -19.70 -1.68 -2.91
N ILE A 272 -18.48 -1.15 -2.97
CA ILE A 272 -17.61 -1.04 -1.79
C ILE A 272 -18.22 -0.03 -0.82
N ASN A 273 -18.29 -0.42 0.46
CA ASN A 273 -18.95 0.34 1.53
C ASN A 273 -20.47 0.54 1.35
N SER A 274 -21.15 -0.22 0.48
CA SER A 274 -22.63 -0.26 0.37
C SER A 274 -23.27 -1.20 1.39
N LEU A 275 -24.59 -1.37 1.30
CA LEU A 275 -25.32 -2.42 2.04
C LEU A 275 -24.94 -3.85 1.64
N ASN A 276 -24.24 -4.05 0.51
CA ASN A 276 -23.75 -5.35 0.07
C ASN A 276 -22.48 -5.83 0.81
N GLN A 277 -22.09 -5.16 1.90
CA GLN A 277 -20.84 -5.38 2.65
C GLN A 277 -20.66 -6.81 3.20
N ALA A 278 -21.74 -7.60 3.27
CA ALA A 278 -21.69 -9.01 3.66
C ALA A 278 -20.93 -9.88 2.64
N ASN A 279 -20.84 -9.44 1.38
CA ASN A 279 -20.20 -10.20 0.29
C ASN A 279 -18.81 -9.61 0.00
N PRO A 280 -17.74 -10.37 0.22
CA PRO A 280 -16.41 -9.99 -0.26
C PRO A 280 -16.39 -9.90 -1.79
N VAL A 281 -15.55 -9.01 -2.31
CA VAL A 281 -15.38 -8.76 -3.75
C VAL A 281 -14.04 -9.33 -4.21
N ASN A 282 -14.02 -9.98 -5.37
CA ASN A 282 -12.81 -10.39 -6.06
C ASN A 282 -12.50 -9.42 -7.21
N ALA A 283 -11.53 -8.52 -6.99
CA ALA A 283 -11.16 -7.52 -7.99
C ALA A 283 -10.49 -8.15 -9.21
N ASN A 284 -9.73 -9.24 -9.04
CA ASN A 284 -9.10 -9.95 -10.16
C ASN A 284 -10.16 -10.55 -11.10
N ASN A 285 -11.25 -11.10 -10.56
CA ASN A 285 -12.39 -11.58 -11.36
C ASN A 285 -13.07 -10.42 -12.11
N LEU A 286 -13.32 -9.28 -11.45
CA LEU A 286 -13.92 -8.09 -12.06
C LEU A 286 -13.10 -7.56 -13.27
N PHE A 287 -11.78 -7.56 -13.15
CA PHE A 287 -10.88 -7.06 -14.21
C PHE A 287 -10.38 -8.16 -15.16
N ARG A 288 -10.86 -9.40 -15.03
CA ARG A 288 -10.48 -10.49 -15.93
C ARG A 288 -11.16 -10.32 -17.29
N THR A 289 -10.41 -10.56 -18.35
CA THR A 289 -10.96 -10.58 -19.71
C THR A 289 -12.07 -11.63 -19.80
N GLY A 290 -13.26 -11.20 -20.24
CA GLY A 290 -14.43 -12.06 -20.29
C GLY A 290 -15.05 -12.37 -18.91
N PHE A 291 -14.96 -11.44 -17.95
CA PHE A 291 -15.68 -11.53 -16.67
C PHE A 291 -17.20 -11.62 -16.88
N VAL A 292 -17.88 -12.21 -15.89
CA VAL A 292 -19.34 -12.26 -15.80
C VAL A 292 -19.73 -11.73 -14.41
N PRO A 293 -20.81 -10.94 -14.25
CA PRO A 293 -21.11 -10.28 -12.96
C PRO A 293 -21.20 -11.23 -11.75
N GLU A 294 -21.64 -12.46 -11.96
CA GLU A 294 -21.75 -13.50 -10.92
C GLU A 294 -20.39 -13.94 -10.36
N GLU A 295 -19.28 -13.58 -11.00
CA GLU A 295 -17.92 -13.91 -10.57
C GLU A 295 -17.30 -12.85 -9.64
N VAL A 296 -17.95 -11.69 -9.49
CA VAL A 296 -17.38 -10.53 -8.78
C VAL A 296 -17.43 -10.71 -7.27
N PHE A 297 -18.49 -11.31 -6.74
CA PHE A 297 -18.63 -11.59 -5.31
C PHE A 297 -18.11 -12.98 -4.99
N THR A 298 -17.31 -13.10 -3.93
CA THR A 298 -16.88 -14.39 -3.38
C THR A 298 -17.97 -14.89 -2.42
N PRO A 299 -18.71 -15.96 -2.75
CA PRO A 299 -19.75 -16.49 -1.87
C PRO A 299 -19.13 -17.11 -0.62
N VAL A 300 -19.79 -16.92 0.53
CA VAL A 300 -19.29 -17.40 1.84
C VAL A 300 -20.36 -18.22 2.55
N GLY A 301 -19.92 -19.14 3.40
CA GLY A 301 -20.74 -20.02 4.21
C GLY A 301 -21.64 -19.27 5.17
N MET A 302 -22.95 -19.44 5.00
CA MET A 302 -23.95 -18.82 5.86
C MET A 302 -25.26 -19.59 5.92
N ILE A 303 -26.05 -19.26 6.94
CA ILE A 303 -27.47 -19.56 7.02
C ILE A 303 -28.22 -18.28 6.67
N TYR A 304 -29.12 -18.34 5.71
CA TYR A 304 -30.03 -17.27 5.33
C TYR A 304 -31.47 -17.75 5.49
N ALA A 305 -32.34 -16.91 6.02
CA ALA A 305 -33.76 -17.21 6.17
C ALA A 305 -34.63 -15.98 5.88
N SER A 306 -35.80 -16.20 5.26
CA SER A 306 -36.75 -15.13 4.98
C SER A 306 -38.21 -15.60 5.02
N THR A 307 -39.11 -14.70 5.43
CA THR A 307 -40.57 -14.95 5.48
C THR A 307 -41.36 -13.64 5.41
N GLY A 308 -42.59 -13.71 4.91
CA GLY A 308 -43.56 -12.62 5.04
C GLY A 308 -44.09 -12.49 6.48
N LEU A 309 -44.22 -11.26 6.98
CA LEU A 309 -44.84 -10.90 8.26
C LEU A 309 -46.26 -10.34 8.09
N THR A 310 -46.53 -9.69 6.95
CA THR A 310 -47.85 -9.27 6.45
C THR A 310 -47.87 -9.46 4.93
N ASP A 311 -48.94 -9.04 4.26
CA ASP A 311 -49.01 -9.05 2.78
C ASP A 311 -48.07 -8.01 2.14
N ASN A 312 -47.54 -7.07 2.94
CA ASN A 312 -46.70 -5.97 2.50
C ASN A 312 -45.45 -5.76 3.35
N LEU A 313 -45.14 -6.65 4.30
CA LEU A 313 -43.95 -6.61 5.14
C LEU A 313 -43.30 -7.98 5.17
N SER A 314 -42.01 -8.05 4.87
CA SER A 314 -41.20 -9.25 5.04
C SER A 314 -39.98 -8.99 5.92
N ILE A 315 -39.43 -10.08 6.45
CA ILE A 315 -38.18 -10.09 7.21
C ILE A 315 -37.20 -11.07 6.55
N GLU A 316 -35.94 -10.67 6.52
CA GLU A 316 -34.80 -11.49 6.11
C GLU A 316 -33.76 -11.46 7.22
N ALA A 317 -33.06 -12.57 7.44
CA ALA A 317 -31.97 -12.64 8.38
C ALA A 317 -30.88 -13.59 7.87
N TYR A 318 -29.63 -13.29 8.23
CA TYR A 318 -28.52 -14.21 7.99
C TYR A 318 -27.58 -14.31 9.18
N TYR A 319 -26.86 -15.42 9.24
CA TYR A 319 -25.70 -15.63 10.10
C TYR A 319 -24.58 -16.25 9.25
N GLN A 320 -23.46 -15.56 9.13
CA GLN A 320 -22.26 -16.08 8.43
C GLN A 320 -21.39 -16.83 9.43
N TYR A 321 -20.90 -18.00 9.00
CA TYR A 321 -19.99 -18.86 9.76
C TYR A 321 -18.66 -19.07 9.01
N GLU A 322 -18.43 -18.30 7.95
CA GLU A 322 -17.23 -18.27 7.14
C GLU A 322 -16.96 -16.81 6.78
N TRP A 323 -15.74 -16.36 7.03
CA TRP A 323 -15.24 -15.06 6.63
C TRP A 323 -14.26 -15.20 5.46
N GLU A 324 -14.34 -14.25 4.52
CA GLU A 324 -13.40 -14.11 3.41
C GLU A 324 -13.06 -12.64 3.23
N THR A 325 -11.89 -12.36 2.67
CA THR A 325 -11.40 -11.01 2.38
C THR A 325 -11.82 -10.53 0.99
N VAL A 326 -11.71 -9.22 0.74
CA VAL A 326 -11.64 -8.70 -0.62
C VAL A 326 -10.32 -9.16 -1.24
N VAL A 327 -10.40 -9.83 -2.38
CA VAL A 327 -9.22 -10.18 -3.16
C VAL A 327 -8.82 -8.96 -3.96
N ALA A 328 -7.80 -8.24 -3.49
CA ALA A 328 -7.26 -7.07 -4.17
C ALA A 328 -6.61 -7.47 -5.50
N GLN A 329 -6.35 -6.49 -6.38
CA GLN A 329 -5.65 -6.75 -7.63
C GLN A 329 -4.28 -7.36 -7.33
N ALA A 330 -3.97 -8.50 -7.95
CA ALA A 330 -2.80 -9.29 -7.58
C ALA A 330 -1.49 -8.54 -7.93
N PRO A 331 -0.53 -8.44 -6.99
CA PRO A 331 0.78 -7.80 -7.21
C PRO A 331 1.47 -8.23 -8.51
N GLY A 332 2.11 -7.28 -9.18
CA GLY A 332 2.72 -7.48 -10.50
C GLY A 332 1.75 -7.69 -11.67
N GLY A 333 0.45 -7.89 -11.43
CA GLY A 333 -0.58 -7.92 -12.46
C GLY A 333 -0.83 -6.55 -13.08
N PHE A 334 -1.29 -6.51 -14.34
CA PHE A 334 -1.48 -5.24 -15.09
C PHE A 334 -2.37 -4.24 -14.36
N TYR A 335 -3.39 -4.70 -13.63
CA TYR A 335 -4.29 -3.82 -12.91
C TYR A 335 -3.83 -3.47 -11.50
N SER A 336 -2.83 -4.16 -10.95
CA SER A 336 -2.35 -3.83 -9.61
C SER A 336 -1.66 -2.48 -9.62
N THR A 337 -1.91 -1.76 -8.53
CA THR A 337 -1.25 -0.50 -8.18
C THR A 337 -0.37 -0.65 -6.96
N VAL A 338 -0.25 -1.84 -6.37
CA VAL A 338 0.50 -2.10 -5.13
C VAL A 338 1.22 -3.45 -5.22
N ASP A 339 2.40 -3.54 -4.63
CA ASP A 339 3.28 -4.73 -4.75
C ASP A 339 3.05 -5.75 -3.61
N SER A 340 2.11 -5.46 -2.71
CA SER A 340 1.61 -6.34 -1.65
C SER A 340 0.08 -6.42 -1.72
N GLY A 341 -0.45 -7.64 -1.89
CA GLY A 341 -1.88 -7.93 -2.04
C GLY A 341 -2.49 -8.61 -0.82
N THR A 342 -3.76 -8.95 -0.89
CA THR A 342 -4.46 -9.74 0.16
C THR A 342 -4.19 -11.24 0.01
N GLU A 343 -4.52 -12.01 1.05
CA GLU A 343 -4.28 -13.46 1.12
C GLU A 343 -2.78 -13.80 1.11
N ASN A 344 -1.95 -12.93 1.69
CA ASN A 344 -0.49 -13.03 1.65
C ASN A 344 0.12 -12.96 0.25
N ALA A 345 -0.61 -12.47 -0.77
CA ALA A 345 -0.08 -12.38 -2.12
C ALA A 345 0.98 -11.27 -2.25
N GLY A 346 2.06 -11.56 -2.99
CA GLY A 346 3.09 -10.58 -3.38
C GLY A 346 4.33 -10.58 -2.49
N GLY A 347 5.08 -9.48 -2.54
CA GLY A 347 6.32 -9.36 -1.78
C GLY A 347 6.09 -9.46 -0.26
N ASN A 348 7.05 -10.08 0.44
CA ASN A 348 7.09 -10.10 1.91
C ASN A 348 7.85 -8.90 2.49
N THR A 349 8.01 -7.84 1.70
CA THR A 349 8.83 -6.67 2.04
C THR A 349 8.25 -5.41 1.42
N ALA A 350 8.51 -4.26 2.03
CA ALA A 350 8.24 -2.94 1.45
C ALA A 350 9.47 -2.04 1.63
N SER A 351 9.65 -1.09 0.70
CA SER A 351 10.69 -0.06 0.79
C SER A 351 10.18 1.20 1.47
N ILE A 352 10.89 1.70 2.47
CA ILE A 352 10.56 2.95 3.20
C ILE A 352 11.49 4.11 2.81
N SER A 353 12.15 4.01 1.65
CA SER A 353 13.26 4.87 1.27
C SER A 353 12.89 6.14 0.51
N PHE A 354 11.59 6.43 0.40
CA PHE A 354 11.03 7.48 -0.44
C PHE A 354 11.44 7.42 -1.93
N GLY A 355 11.70 6.20 -2.45
CA GLY A 355 12.07 5.97 -3.84
C GLY A 355 13.49 6.41 -4.20
N GLY A 356 14.36 6.56 -3.19
CA GLY A 356 15.76 6.96 -3.38
C GLY A 356 16.67 5.82 -3.90
N PRO A 357 16.97 4.81 -3.07
CA PRO A 357 17.66 3.60 -3.48
C PRO A 357 16.80 2.63 -4.31
N ALA A 358 17.49 1.73 -5.04
CA ALA A 358 16.93 0.52 -5.63
C ALA A 358 16.17 -0.35 -4.60
N GLU A 359 15.27 -1.19 -5.09
CA GLU A 359 14.57 -2.16 -4.24
C GLU A 359 15.54 -3.22 -3.69
N ASP A 360 15.39 -3.59 -2.42
CA ASP A 360 16.27 -4.56 -1.77
C ASP A 360 15.50 -5.58 -0.91
N PRO A 361 14.70 -6.44 -1.54
CA PRO A 361 13.91 -7.47 -0.83
C PRO A 361 14.76 -8.46 -0.04
N THR A 362 16.06 -8.55 -0.34
CA THR A 362 16.99 -9.48 0.31
C THR A 362 17.81 -8.83 1.41
N ARG A 363 17.65 -7.52 1.63
CA ARG A 363 18.35 -6.74 2.65
C ARG A 363 19.87 -6.87 2.56
N VAL A 364 20.39 -6.93 1.33
CA VAL A 364 21.84 -7.08 1.09
C VAL A 364 22.52 -5.74 0.84
N GLY A 365 21.75 -4.71 0.53
CA GLY A 365 22.21 -3.34 0.42
C GLY A 365 22.38 -2.77 1.81
N SER A 366 23.64 -2.59 2.22
CA SER A 366 23.94 -1.74 3.38
C SER A 366 23.46 -0.33 3.05
N PRO A 367 22.76 0.33 3.97
CA PRO A 367 22.28 1.65 3.73
C PRO A 367 23.54 2.52 3.57
N LEU A 368 23.53 3.36 2.55
CA LEU A 368 24.25 4.62 2.55
C LEU A 368 25.71 4.52 2.07
N ASN A 369 25.93 4.98 0.84
CA ASN A 369 27.19 5.62 0.44
C ASN A 369 27.30 7.00 1.13
N ASN A 370 27.03 7.03 2.44
CA ASN A 370 27.04 8.20 3.29
C ASN A 370 27.47 7.80 4.71
N PRO A 371 27.87 8.78 5.55
CA PRO A 371 28.46 8.55 6.86
C PRO A 371 27.61 7.75 7.86
N LEU A 372 26.29 7.62 7.65
CA LEU A 372 25.42 6.82 8.52
C LEU A 372 25.70 5.31 8.45
N SER A 373 26.33 4.81 7.38
CA SER A 373 26.85 3.42 7.32
C SER A 373 27.89 3.11 8.40
N ALA A 374 28.44 4.15 9.05
CA ALA A 374 29.29 4.01 10.23
C ALA A 374 28.49 3.64 11.49
N LEU A 375 27.18 3.93 11.50
CA LEU A 375 26.30 3.82 12.66
C LEU A 375 25.24 2.71 12.54
N THR A 376 24.99 2.20 11.34
CA THR A 376 23.99 1.16 11.07
C THR A 376 24.40 0.34 9.83
N ASP A 377 24.04 -0.94 9.83
CA ASP A 377 24.09 -1.83 8.67
C ASP A 377 22.69 -2.17 8.10
N SER A 378 21.62 -1.58 8.67
CA SER A 378 20.21 -1.85 8.34
C SER A 378 19.76 -1.39 6.95
N SER A 379 19.05 -2.22 6.20
CA SER A 379 18.46 -1.78 4.92
C SER A 379 17.30 -0.79 5.13
N THR A 380 16.83 -0.14 4.05
CA THR A 380 15.55 0.63 4.08
C THR A 380 14.35 -0.24 3.69
N THR A 381 14.44 -1.55 3.93
CA THR A 381 13.43 -2.53 3.52
C THR A 381 12.83 -3.19 4.76
N ILE A 382 11.54 -2.98 4.98
CA ILE A 382 10.78 -3.51 6.13
C ILE A 382 10.11 -4.84 5.79
N LEU A 383 9.86 -5.70 6.78
CA LEU A 383 9.21 -7.00 6.55
C LEU A 383 7.70 -6.90 6.59
N ARG A 384 7.04 -7.76 5.81
CA ARG A 384 5.61 -8.00 5.91
C ARG A 384 5.35 -9.25 6.78
N ARG A 385 4.49 -9.11 7.77
CA ARG A 385 3.87 -10.21 8.52
C ARG A 385 2.73 -10.84 7.72
N PRO A 386 2.42 -12.13 7.94
CA PRO A 386 1.22 -12.74 7.41
C PRO A 386 -0.05 -11.96 7.78
N ASP A 387 -1.03 -11.97 6.88
CA ASP A 387 -2.33 -11.33 7.07
C ASP A 387 -3.03 -11.87 8.33
N ASN A 388 -3.53 -10.97 9.18
CA ASN A 388 -4.22 -11.27 10.43
C ASN A 388 -5.74 -11.28 10.19
N THR A 389 -6.28 -12.44 9.83
CA THR A 389 -7.70 -12.63 9.52
C THR A 389 -8.58 -12.62 10.79
N PRO A 390 -9.82 -12.10 10.72
CA PRO A 390 -10.73 -12.08 11.84
C PRO A 390 -11.39 -13.45 12.07
N SER A 391 -12.18 -13.57 13.13
CA SER A 391 -13.02 -14.75 13.39
C SER A 391 -14.03 -15.00 12.26
N ASP A 392 -14.32 -16.27 11.98
CA ASP A 392 -15.44 -16.63 11.10
C ASP A 392 -16.83 -16.33 11.71
N SER A 393 -16.89 -16.13 13.03
CA SER A 393 -18.13 -16.02 13.80
C SER A 393 -18.49 -14.59 14.17
N GLY A 394 -19.77 -14.35 14.50
CA GLY A 394 -20.23 -13.03 14.97
C GLY A 394 -20.71 -12.10 13.86
N GLN A 395 -20.78 -12.59 12.63
CA GLN A 395 -21.30 -11.87 11.47
C GLN A 395 -22.77 -12.22 11.23
N PHE A 396 -23.66 -11.23 11.29
CA PHE A 396 -25.09 -11.45 11.11
C PHE A 396 -25.79 -10.17 10.66
N GLY A 397 -26.97 -10.33 10.07
CA GLY A 397 -27.78 -9.20 9.67
C GLY A 397 -29.27 -9.51 9.73
N VAL A 398 -30.07 -8.45 9.81
CA VAL A 398 -31.52 -8.51 9.67
C VAL A 398 -31.96 -7.37 8.74
N ALA A 399 -32.90 -7.68 7.84
CA ALA A 399 -33.55 -6.71 6.98
C ALA A 399 -35.07 -6.80 7.11
N PHE A 400 -35.74 -5.65 7.05
CA PHE A 400 -37.18 -5.54 6.91
C PHE A 400 -37.49 -4.90 5.56
N LYS A 401 -38.36 -5.51 4.77
CA LYS A 401 -38.79 -4.97 3.47
C LYS A 401 -40.29 -4.67 3.54
N TYR A 402 -40.65 -3.44 3.23
CA TYR A 402 -42.03 -2.95 3.26
C TYR A 402 -42.47 -2.43 1.89
N TYR A 403 -43.51 -3.03 1.33
CA TYR A 403 -44.12 -2.62 0.07
C TYR A 403 -45.29 -1.66 0.31
N ALA A 404 -45.08 -0.38 0.06
CA ALA A 404 -46.10 0.66 0.18
C ALA A 404 -46.94 0.76 -1.11
N SER A 405 -48.03 -0.02 -1.20
CA SER A 405 -48.94 0.00 -2.36
C SER A 405 -49.56 1.37 -2.65
N ASP A 406 -49.80 2.15 -1.60
CA ASP A 406 -50.53 3.43 -1.68
C ASP A 406 -49.62 4.62 -2.01
N PHE A 407 -48.31 4.39 -2.14
CA PHE A 407 -47.32 5.42 -2.41
C PHE A 407 -46.71 5.24 -3.80
N ASN A 408 -46.93 6.22 -4.68
CA ASN A 408 -46.33 6.30 -6.02
C ASN A 408 -46.52 5.05 -6.90
N ASN A 409 -47.73 4.49 -6.91
CA ASN A 409 -48.09 3.24 -7.62
C ASN A 409 -47.35 1.97 -7.16
N GLY A 410 -46.81 1.97 -5.93
CA GLY A 410 -46.02 0.88 -5.37
C GLY A 410 -44.59 1.35 -5.13
N THR A 411 -44.18 1.36 -3.87
CA THR A 411 -42.81 1.70 -3.47
C THR A 411 -42.30 0.68 -2.47
N ASP A 412 -41.16 0.07 -2.77
CA ASP A 412 -40.45 -0.78 -1.83
C ASP A 412 -39.56 0.06 -0.93
N PHE A 413 -39.60 -0.21 0.37
CA PHE A 413 -38.68 0.33 1.36
C PHE A 413 -37.93 -0.81 2.05
N GLY A 414 -36.63 -0.66 2.23
CA GLY A 414 -35.79 -1.58 2.98
C GLY A 414 -35.19 -0.91 4.22
N PHE A 415 -35.14 -1.63 5.33
CA PHE A 415 -34.41 -1.24 6.54
C PHE A 415 -33.46 -2.35 6.93
N TYR A 416 -32.19 -2.03 7.19
CA TYR A 416 -31.12 -3.01 7.33
C TYR A 416 -30.31 -2.74 8.59
N PHE A 417 -29.94 -3.81 9.27
CA PHE A 417 -28.94 -3.83 10.31
C PHE A 417 -27.97 -4.98 10.09
N MET A 418 -26.67 -4.71 10.21
CA MET A 418 -25.64 -5.75 10.11
C MET A 418 -24.56 -5.54 11.17
N ASN A 419 -24.08 -6.64 11.75
CA ASN A 419 -22.76 -6.73 12.40
C ASN A 419 -21.86 -7.57 11.50
N TYR A 420 -20.74 -7.02 11.05
CA TYR A 420 -19.82 -7.69 10.13
C TYR A 420 -18.36 -7.47 10.57
N HIS A 421 -17.43 -8.20 9.97
CA HIS A 421 -16.00 -7.92 10.07
C HIS A 421 -15.54 -7.34 8.75
N SER A 422 -14.60 -6.40 8.78
CA SER A 422 -14.11 -5.75 7.57
C SER A 422 -13.74 -6.79 6.53
N LYS A 423 -14.15 -6.57 5.29
CA LYS A 423 -13.66 -7.32 4.12
C LYS A 423 -12.45 -6.61 3.49
N LEU A 424 -12.21 -5.36 3.88
CA LEU A 424 -11.10 -4.55 3.40
C LEU A 424 -9.88 -4.67 4.33
N PRO A 425 -8.65 -4.74 3.77
CA PRO A 425 -7.41 -4.88 4.54
C PRO A 425 -6.86 -3.54 5.05
N TYR A 426 -6.57 -3.44 6.34
CA TYR A 426 -5.92 -2.26 6.93
C TYR A 426 -4.49 -2.60 7.33
N ALA A 427 -3.52 -1.78 6.92
CA ALA A 427 -2.11 -1.99 7.24
C ALA A 427 -1.78 -1.44 8.63
N SER A 428 -1.37 -2.32 9.54
CA SER A 428 -0.81 -2.00 10.87
C SER A 428 0.70 -2.27 10.89
N PHE A 429 1.40 -1.66 11.84
CA PHE A 429 2.87 -1.71 11.93
C PHE A 429 3.34 -2.21 13.30
N TRP A 430 4.57 -2.67 13.35
CA TRP A 430 5.30 -3.01 14.57
C TRP A 430 6.57 -2.19 14.65
N GLY A 431 6.82 -1.62 15.83
CA GLY A 431 7.97 -0.76 16.06
C GLY A 431 9.30 -1.48 15.81
N SER A 432 10.30 -0.73 15.35
CA SER A 432 11.67 -1.22 15.23
C SER A 432 12.24 -1.67 16.58
N ASP A 433 13.35 -2.40 16.54
CA ASP A 433 14.19 -2.66 17.70
C ASP A 433 14.73 -1.36 18.32
N LEU A 434 15.07 -1.44 19.61
CA LEU A 434 15.61 -0.30 20.34
C LEU A 434 17.03 0.00 19.87
N SER A 435 17.26 1.24 19.41
CA SER A 435 18.61 1.72 19.09
C SER A 435 19.57 1.53 20.27
N CYS A 436 20.78 1.04 20.00
CA CYS A 436 21.84 0.96 21.02
C CYS A 436 22.20 2.33 21.60
N ALA A 437 21.87 3.42 20.90
CA ALA A 437 22.22 4.78 21.28
C ALA A 437 21.24 5.41 22.29
N ARG A 438 20.17 4.71 22.71
CA ARG A 438 19.16 5.26 23.62
C ARG A 438 18.57 4.24 24.58
N THR A 439 18.10 4.73 25.72
CA THR A 439 17.29 3.97 26.68
C THR A 439 15.81 4.10 26.37
N HIS A 440 15.03 3.11 26.77
CA HIS A 440 13.58 3.14 26.66
C HIS A 440 12.95 3.67 27.97
N PRO A 441 11.90 4.51 27.95
CA PRO A 441 11.26 5.02 29.18
C PRO A 441 10.72 3.93 30.11
N ASN A 442 10.38 2.75 29.55
CA ASN A 442 9.91 1.60 30.32
C ASN A 442 11.05 0.70 30.85
N ASP A 443 12.31 0.99 30.51
CA ASP A 443 13.46 0.30 31.11
C ASP A 443 13.46 0.54 32.62
N GLY A 444 13.41 -0.55 33.41
CA GLY A 444 13.40 -0.50 34.86
C GLY A 444 12.02 -0.47 35.54
N ALA A 445 10.90 -0.34 34.82
CA ALA A 445 9.57 -0.50 35.42
C ALA A 445 9.26 -1.97 35.81
N ASN A 446 9.88 -2.92 35.09
CA ASN A 446 9.74 -4.36 35.29
C ASN A 446 11.06 -5.04 35.70
N GLY A 447 12.16 -4.28 35.80
CA GLY A 447 13.48 -4.78 36.18
C GLY A 447 14.30 -5.49 35.08
N GLU A 448 13.74 -5.68 33.88
CA GLU A 448 14.44 -6.26 32.72
C GLU A 448 14.74 -5.17 31.69
N PRO A 449 15.99 -5.05 31.17
CA PRO A 449 16.32 -4.13 30.06
C PRO A 449 15.62 -4.55 28.77
N THR A 450 15.05 -3.61 28.00
CA THR A 450 14.41 -3.90 26.70
C THR A 450 15.37 -3.87 25.50
N GLY A 451 16.68 -3.86 25.72
CA GLY A 451 17.67 -3.89 24.64
C GLY A 451 19.11 -3.99 25.13
N ALA A 452 20.05 -4.02 24.18
CA ALA A 452 21.50 -4.17 24.41
C ALA A 452 22.20 -2.93 25.01
N ASN A 453 21.45 -1.89 25.37
CA ASN A 453 22.02 -0.65 25.88
C ASN A 453 22.53 -0.83 27.33
N LEU A 454 23.71 -0.29 27.61
CA LEU A 454 24.30 -0.15 28.96
C LEU A 454 23.51 0.79 29.90
N GLY A 455 22.27 1.16 29.57
CA GLY A 455 21.45 2.11 30.32
C GLY A 455 21.85 3.58 30.11
N VAL A 456 22.42 3.92 28.95
CA VAL A 456 22.94 5.26 28.63
C VAL A 456 22.24 5.84 27.40
N ASP A 457 21.66 7.04 27.53
CA ASP A 457 21.25 7.83 26.38
C ASP A 457 22.48 8.51 25.76
N ALA A 458 22.77 8.23 24.49
CA ALA A 458 23.85 8.87 23.76
C ALA A 458 23.49 10.33 23.44
N VAL A 459 24.29 11.25 23.97
CA VAL A 459 24.11 12.71 23.78
C VAL A 459 25.33 13.36 23.11
N ASN A 460 26.37 12.56 22.83
CA ASN A 460 27.60 12.95 22.15
C ASN A 460 28.37 11.70 21.67
N LEU A 461 29.43 11.88 20.87
CA LEU A 461 30.21 10.77 20.31
C LEU A 461 30.81 9.82 21.38
N PRO A 462 31.41 10.30 22.50
CA PRO A 462 31.90 9.39 23.55
C PRO A 462 30.81 8.50 24.17
N THR A 463 29.63 9.05 24.45
CA THR A 463 28.50 8.27 24.99
C THR A 463 27.92 7.33 23.95
N LEU A 464 27.91 7.71 22.67
CA LEU A 464 27.53 6.83 21.55
C LEU A 464 28.47 5.63 21.44
N LEU A 465 29.79 5.84 21.43
CA LEU A 465 30.77 4.75 21.33
C LEU A 465 30.78 3.83 22.55
N LEU A 466 30.35 4.34 23.73
CA LEU A 466 30.15 3.52 24.92
C LEU A 466 28.86 2.70 24.84
N ALA A 467 27.75 3.32 24.44
CA ALA A 467 26.43 2.67 24.36
C ALA A 467 26.37 1.68 23.19
N CYS A 468 27.12 1.94 22.13
CA CYS A 468 27.22 1.14 20.91
C CYS A 468 28.69 0.72 20.64
N PRO A 469 29.25 -0.23 21.41
CA PRO A 469 30.68 -0.57 21.33
C PRO A 469 31.08 -1.35 20.07
N ASN A 470 30.13 -1.89 19.29
CA ASN A 470 30.39 -2.69 18.09
C ASN A 470 29.67 -2.11 16.86
N LEU A 471 29.64 -0.78 16.71
CA LEU A 471 29.10 -0.17 15.49
C LEU A 471 29.85 -0.67 14.25
N PRO A 472 29.25 -0.63 13.05
CA PRO A 472 29.95 -0.97 11.81
C PRO A 472 31.31 -0.23 11.65
N LEU A 473 31.40 1.01 12.15
CA LEU A 473 32.65 1.77 12.20
C LEU A 473 33.76 1.07 13.02
N ALA A 474 33.43 0.43 14.14
CA ALA A 474 34.39 -0.20 15.05
C ALA A 474 35.00 -1.49 14.46
N GLU A 475 34.21 -2.31 13.77
CA GLU A 475 34.71 -3.49 13.04
C GLU A 475 35.61 -3.10 11.86
N GLN A 476 35.28 -2.00 11.17
CA GLN A 476 36.06 -1.48 10.05
C GLN A 476 37.45 -0.99 10.47
N ILE A 477 37.60 -0.44 11.69
CA ILE A 477 38.90 -0.07 12.26
C ILE A 477 39.77 -1.31 12.55
N LEU A 478 39.17 -2.47 12.84
CA LEU A 478 39.88 -3.72 13.16
C LEU A 478 40.27 -4.56 11.93
N ALA A 479 39.46 -4.54 10.86
CA ALA A 479 39.70 -5.32 9.64
C ALA A 479 40.91 -4.83 8.83
N GLY A 480 41.37 -3.59 9.06
CA GLY A 480 42.60 -3.02 8.51
C GLY A 480 43.86 -3.57 9.20
N GLN A 481 44.19 -4.85 9.02
CA GLN A 481 45.49 -5.39 9.41
C GLN A 481 46.62 -4.73 8.59
N GLY A 482 47.11 -3.57 9.05
CA GLY A 482 48.41 -3.02 8.64
C GLY A 482 48.49 -1.52 8.32
N ALA A 483 47.40 -0.77 8.31
CA ALA A 483 47.46 0.68 8.03
C ALA A 483 47.36 1.47 9.35
N LEU A 484 48.52 1.89 9.87
CA LEU A 484 48.61 2.91 10.92
C LEU A 484 47.99 4.20 10.37
N ILE A 485 46.78 4.57 10.80
CA ILE A 485 46.23 5.90 10.51
C ILE A 485 47.00 6.89 11.40
N PRO A 486 47.76 7.85 10.85
CA PRO A 486 48.43 8.83 11.67
C PRO A 486 47.39 9.72 12.40
N LEU A 487 47.67 9.96 13.68
CA LEU A 487 46.75 10.54 14.68
C LEU A 487 46.26 11.95 14.30
N ASP A 488 47.06 12.66 13.50
CA ASP A 488 46.81 14.00 12.96
C ASP A 488 45.63 14.04 11.98
N ALA A 489 45.33 12.91 11.36
CA ALA A 489 44.25 12.81 10.41
C ALA A 489 42.89 12.78 11.16
N LEU A 490 42.75 12.11 12.30
CA LEU A 490 41.45 11.98 12.99
C LEU A 490 40.98 13.24 13.73
N GLY A 491 41.78 14.32 13.78
CA GLY A 491 41.51 15.48 14.65
C GLY A 491 41.55 15.13 16.15
N LEU A 492 42.10 13.96 16.48
CA LEU A 492 42.17 13.37 17.82
C LEU A 492 43.51 13.66 18.50
N ASP A 493 44.07 14.87 18.35
CA ASP A 493 45.37 15.25 18.94
C ASP A 493 45.43 15.08 20.49
N ASN A 494 44.28 14.84 21.14
CA ASN A 494 44.18 14.56 22.57
C ASN A 494 43.79 13.09 22.92
N LEU A 495 43.64 12.19 21.94
CA LEU A 495 43.32 10.78 22.15
C LEU A 495 44.44 9.89 21.60
N LEU A 496 45.47 9.68 22.42
CA LEU A 496 46.62 8.83 22.11
C LEU A 496 46.21 7.35 22.01
N LEU A 497 46.23 6.78 20.80
CA LEU A 497 46.21 5.33 20.56
C LEU A 497 47.52 4.94 19.84
N ASP A 498 48.42 4.23 20.51
CA ASP A 498 49.67 3.70 19.93
C ASP A 498 49.45 2.28 19.39
N PRO A 499 49.77 1.97 18.13
CA PRO A 499 49.35 0.72 17.49
C PRO A 499 50.51 -0.29 17.45
N VAL A 500 51.15 -0.60 18.57
CA VAL A 500 51.94 -1.84 18.71
C VAL A 500 51.94 -2.25 20.18
N GLY A 501 51.21 -3.30 20.53
CA GLY A 501 51.33 -4.05 21.79
C GLY A 501 51.94 -3.28 22.96
N GLY A 502 51.18 -2.35 23.54
CA GLY A 502 51.67 -1.48 24.59
C GLY A 502 50.51 -0.70 25.22
N VAL A 503 50.31 -0.94 26.50
CA VAL A 503 49.43 -0.23 27.44
C VAL A 503 49.33 1.29 27.16
N ILE A 504 48.11 1.83 27.07
CA ILE A 504 47.85 3.28 27.06
C ILE A 504 48.07 3.82 28.47
N GLN A 505 49.07 4.69 28.67
CA GLN A 505 49.39 5.25 29.99
C GLN A 505 48.99 6.71 30.23
N ASN A 506 48.40 7.44 29.27
CA ASN A 506 47.91 8.81 29.54
C ASN A 506 46.82 9.25 28.56
N LEU A 507 45.57 8.90 28.86
CA LEU A 507 44.44 9.74 28.46
C LEU A 507 44.39 10.90 29.46
N THR A 508 44.46 12.15 29.00
CA THR A 508 44.38 13.31 29.91
C THR A 508 42.92 13.57 30.31
N GLY A 509 42.72 14.19 31.48
CA GLY A 509 41.47 14.16 32.26
C GLY A 509 40.20 14.75 31.64
N SER A 510 40.21 15.31 30.42
CA SER A 510 38.99 15.85 29.78
C SER A 510 38.13 14.76 29.12
N VAL A 511 38.73 13.68 28.60
CA VAL A 511 38.00 12.57 27.95
C VAL A 511 37.72 11.43 28.93
N LEU A 512 38.62 11.18 29.88
CA LEU A 512 38.41 10.16 30.92
C LEU A 512 37.35 10.56 31.94
N GLY A 513 37.17 11.85 32.26
CA GLY A 513 36.21 12.28 33.29
C GLY A 513 34.79 11.76 33.07
N PRO A 514 34.20 11.95 31.88
CA PRO A 514 32.88 11.42 31.53
C PRO A 514 32.84 9.89 31.50
N ILE A 515 33.83 9.24 30.87
CA ILE A 515 33.87 7.78 30.71
C ILE A 515 34.03 7.08 32.06
N THR A 516 34.89 7.60 32.94
CA THR A 516 35.16 7.05 34.28
C THR A 516 33.98 7.26 35.22
N ASN A 517 33.27 8.39 35.10
CA ASN A 517 32.02 8.62 35.85
C ASN A 517 30.92 7.65 35.42
N VAL A 518 30.68 7.48 34.11
CA VAL A 518 29.66 6.56 33.59
C VAL A 518 29.99 5.11 33.98
N THR A 519 31.25 4.69 33.86
CA THR A 519 31.64 3.31 34.19
C THR A 519 31.66 3.02 35.69
N GLN A 520 32.00 3.98 36.55
CA GLN A 520 31.81 3.86 38.01
C GLN A 520 30.33 3.79 38.39
N GLN A 521 29.47 4.53 37.69
CA GLN A 521 28.04 4.59 37.94
C GLN A 521 27.31 3.32 37.46
N LEU A 522 27.81 2.66 36.41
CA LEU A 522 27.32 1.38 35.89
C LEU A 522 27.96 0.15 36.54
N GLY A 523 28.90 0.31 37.48
CA GLY A 523 29.56 -0.80 38.17
C GLY A 523 30.41 -1.71 37.28
N LEU A 524 30.77 -1.25 36.08
CA LEU A 524 31.58 -1.99 35.12
C LEU A 524 33.06 -1.92 35.55
N PRO A 525 33.76 -3.06 35.72
CA PRO A 525 35.18 -3.05 36.04
C PRO A 525 35.98 -2.57 34.84
N VAL A 526 36.30 -1.27 34.80
CA VAL A 526 37.23 -0.72 33.82
C VAL A 526 38.63 -0.84 34.39
N ASP A 527 39.37 -1.87 33.95
CA ASP A 527 40.80 -1.97 34.21
C ASP A 527 41.57 -1.03 33.26
N LEU A 528 41.73 0.23 33.69
CA LEU A 528 42.51 1.23 32.95
C LEU A 528 44.02 0.95 32.95
N SER A 529 44.50 -0.08 33.66
CA SER A 529 45.93 -0.39 33.72
C SER A 529 46.51 -0.94 32.41
N ASN A 530 45.63 -1.34 31.46
CA ASN A 530 46.01 -1.88 30.14
C ASN A 530 45.47 -1.08 28.94
N GLY A 531 44.88 0.11 29.17
CA GLY A 531 44.24 0.94 28.14
C GLY A 531 42.76 0.60 27.91
N LEU A 532 42.01 1.57 27.37
CA LEU A 532 40.56 1.43 27.12
C LEU A 532 40.32 0.61 25.84
N GLN A 533 39.88 -0.64 26.00
CA GLN A 533 39.47 -1.48 24.88
C GLN A 533 38.01 -1.13 24.51
N LEU A 534 37.85 -0.18 23.58
CA LEU A 534 36.54 0.34 23.12
C LEU A 534 35.80 -0.60 22.15
N ILE A 535 36.34 -1.79 21.88
CA ILE A 535 35.82 -2.68 20.84
C ILE A 535 35.45 -3.99 21.50
N GLY A 536 34.14 -4.25 21.57
CA GLY A 536 33.62 -5.52 22.03
C GLY A 536 33.90 -6.62 21.01
N THR A 537 33.90 -7.87 21.47
CA THR A 537 33.97 -9.07 20.60
C THR A 537 32.58 -9.65 20.33
N GLY A 538 31.54 -8.82 20.53
CA GLY A 538 30.12 -9.19 20.41
C GLY A 538 29.56 -8.90 19.02
N PRO A 539 28.26 -9.21 18.79
CA PRO A 539 27.60 -8.88 17.53
C PRO A 539 27.61 -7.36 17.27
N VAL A 540 27.50 -6.98 15.99
CA VAL A 540 27.37 -5.59 15.54
C VAL A 540 26.19 -4.93 16.27
N THR A 541 26.41 -3.73 16.79
CA THR A 541 25.36 -2.90 17.41
C THR A 541 24.83 -1.91 16.41
N ASP A 542 23.52 -1.61 16.46
CA ASP A 542 22.86 -0.71 15.52
C ASP A 542 22.25 0.51 16.22
N ALA A 543 22.65 1.71 15.77
CA ALA A 543 22.08 2.97 16.27
C ALA A 543 20.83 3.40 15.49
N VAL A 544 20.58 2.84 14.31
CA VAL A 544 19.49 3.21 13.40
C VAL A 544 18.87 1.95 12.76
N PRO A 545 18.25 1.03 13.53
CA PRO A 545 17.69 -0.20 12.96
C PRO A 545 16.45 0.09 12.08
N LEU A 546 16.64 0.42 10.80
CA LEU A 546 15.53 0.82 9.91
C LEU A 546 14.73 -0.38 9.37
N ASP A 547 15.36 -1.54 9.23
CA ASP A 547 14.76 -2.75 8.64
C ASP A 547 14.15 -3.70 9.66
N GLU A 548 14.20 -3.39 10.95
CA GLU A 548 13.51 -4.17 11.99
C GLU A 548 12.03 -3.78 12.12
N VAL A 549 11.57 -2.76 11.41
CA VAL A 549 10.14 -2.47 11.28
C VAL A 549 9.44 -3.58 10.52
N GLU A 550 8.25 -3.93 10.97
CA GLU A 550 7.36 -4.85 10.28
C GLU A 550 5.99 -4.22 10.05
N PHE A 551 5.29 -4.65 8.99
CA PHE A 551 3.91 -4.27 8.72
C PHE A 551 3.06 -5.50 8.39
N GLY A 552 1.74 -5.39 8.46
CA GLY A 552 0.84 -6.51 8.19
C GLY A 552 -0.58 -6.04 7.98
N LEU A 553 -1.37 -6.82 7.23
CA LEU A 553 -2.77 -6.51 6.97
C LEU A 553 -3.67 -7.10 8.06
N GLU A 554 -4.61 -6.30 8.54
CA GLU A 554 -5.57 -6.67 9.57
C GLU A 554 -6.99 -6.29 9.15
N TYR A 555 -7.99 -6.99 9.71
CA TYR A 555 -9.39 -6.83 9.35
C TYR A 555 -10.24 -6.54 10.60
N PRO A 556 -10.57 -5.27 10.88
CA PRO A 556 -11.30 -4.88 12.07
C PRO A 556 -12.64 -5.63 12.23
N GLU A 557 -12.87 -6.15 13.43
CA GLU A 557 -14.08 -6.92 13.76
C GLU A 557 -15.23 -6.06 14.33
N ASN A 558 -16.43 -6.64 14.36
CA ASN A 558 -17.62 -6.09 15.02
C ASN A 558 -18.00 -4.68 14.55
N LEU A 559 -18.01 -4.48 13.23
CA LEU A 559 -18.43 -3.26 12.56
C LEU A 559 -19.96 -3.27 12.37
N LYS A 560 -20.60 -2.13 12.57
CA LYS A 560 -22.07 -2.01 12.46
C LYS A 560 -22.45 -1.20 11.22
N VAL A 561 -23.49 -1.65 10.51
CA VAL A 561 -24.16 -0.86 9.46
C VAL A 561 -25.63 -0.77 9.78
N TYR A 562 -26.17 0.45 9.67
CA TYR A 562 -27.60 0.71 9.61
C TYR A 562 -27.88 1.30 8.24
N GLY A 563 -28.85 0.77 7.51
CA GLY A 563 -29.21 1.38 6.24
C GLY A 563 -30.68 1.38 5.93
N MET A 564 -31.01 2.19 4.94
CA MET A 564 -32.33 2.32 4.39
C MET A 564 -32.21 2.30 2.87
N SER A 565 -33.14 1.64 2.20
CA SER A 565 -33.26 1.73 0.76
C SER A 565 -34.70 1.98 0.32
N PHE A 566 -34.87 2.46 -0.90
CA PHE A 566 -36.17 2.51 -1.55
C PHE A 566 -36.04 2.15 -3.03
N ASN A 567 -37.12 1.62 -3.59
CA ASN A 567 -37.31 1.47 -5.03
C ASN A 567 -38.72 1.94 -5.40
N THR A 568 -38.82 2.82 -6.39
CA THR A 568 -40.09 3.45 -6.79
C THR A 568 -40.08 3.79 -8.28
N THR A 569 -41.24 4.10 -8.83
CA THR A 569 -41.38 4.51 -10.24
C THR A 569 -41.94 5.91 -10.36
N ALA A 570 -41.30 6.82 -11.08
CA ALA A 570 -41.83 8.15 -11.35
C ALA A 570 -41.83 8.43 -12.86
N GLY A 571 -43.03 8.47 -13.45
CA GLY A 571 -43.20 8.48 -14.90
C GLY A 571 -42.66 7.19 -15.51
N ASP A 572 -41.82 7.32 -16.54
CA ASP A 572 -41.21 6.17 -17.23
C ASP A 572 -39.86 5.73 -16.60
N LEU A 573 -39.45 6.38 -15.51
CA LEU A 573 -38.20 6.07 -14.80
C LEU A 573 -38.48 5.21 -13.57
N SER A 574 -37.69 4.15 -13.40
CA SER A 574 -37.53 3.48 -12.12
C SER A 574 -36.39 4.16 -11.36
N PHE A 575 -36.62 4.51 -10.11
CA PHE A 575 -35.66 5.12 -9.21
C PHE A 575 -35.38 4.18 -8.06
N GLN A 576 -34.11 4.09 -7.69
CA GLN A 576 -33.69 3.36 -6.51
C GLN A 576 -32.73 4.21 -5.70
N GLY A 577 -32.74 4.08 -4.39
CA GLY A 577 -31.83 4.84 -3.55
C GLY A 577 -31.50 4.11 -2.25
N GLU A 578 -30.34 4.42 -1.72
CA GLU A 578 -29.79 3.79 -0.52
C GLU A 578 -29.01 4.81 0.31
N ILE A 579 -29.12 4.69 1.63
CA ILE A 579 -28.24 5.34 2.59
C ILE A 579 -27.72 4.28 3.56
N ALA A 580 -26.40 4.23 3.76
CA ALA A 580 -25.74 3.36 4.72
C ALA A 580 -24.95 4.18 5.74
N TYR A 581 -25.31 4.05 7.02
CA TYR A 581 -24.65 4.67 8.16
C TYR A 581 -23.79 3.68 8.92
N ARG A 582 -22.52 4.04 9.14
CA ARG A 582 -21.56 3.31 9.95
C ARG A 582 -21.13 4.17 11.14
N PRO A 583 -21.45 3.79 12.39
CA PRO A 583 -21.02 4.55 13.57
C PRO A 583 -19.54 4.35 13.92
N ASN A 584 -18.92 3.28 13.42
CA ASN A 584 -17.54 2.89 13.69
C ASN A 584 -16.85 2.33 12.43
N MET A 585 -16.91 3.06 11.32
CA MET A 585 -16.16 2.69 10.11
C MET A 585 -14.65 2.83 10.37
N PRO A 586 -13.83 1.80 10.11
CA PRO A 586 -12.39 1.96 10.16
C PRO A 586 -11.90 2.73 8.92
N VAL A 587 -10.95 3.64 9.12
CA VAL A 587 -10.23 4.34 8.05
C VAL A 587 -8.74 4.15 8.26
N GLN A 588 -8.01 3.95 7.16
CA GLN A 588 -6.56 3.77 7.18
C GLN A 588 -5.88 5.08 7.60
N VAL A 589 -5.03 5.02 8.63
CA VAL A 589 -4.10 6.11 8.95
C VAL A 589 -3.01 6.09 7.88
N ASP A 590 -2.55 7.29 7.49
CA ASP A 590 -1.42 7.49 6.58
C ASP A 590 -0.28 6.50 6.82
N LEU A 591 0.14 5.80 5.76
CA LEU A 591 1.13 4.74 5.85
C LEU A 591 2.52 5.30 6.21
N GLU A 592 2.85 6.50 5.74
CA GLU A 592 4.09 7.18 6.08
C GLU A 592 4.13 7.61 7.56
N ASP A 593 3.03 8.10 8.15
CA ASP A 593 2.95 8.44 9.59
C ASP A 593 3.05 7.19 10.46
N LEU A 594 2.44 6.07 10.05
CA LEU A 594 2.59 4.78 10.73
C LEU A 594 4.03 4.26 10.64
N THR A 595 4.69 4.43 9.49
CA THR A 595 6.11 4.09 9.32
C THR A 595 6.98 4.93 10.25
N PHE A 596 6.74 6.24 10.34
CA PHE A 596 7.50 7.14 11.23
C PHE A 596 7.23 6.83 12.70
N ALA A 597 5.99 6.46 13.06
CA ALA A 597 5.66 5.95 14.39
C ALA A 597 6.46 4.67 14.71
N ALA A 598 6.54 3.73 13.77
CA ALA A 598 7.26 2.47 13.91
C ALA A 598 8.78 2.65 13.99
N LEU A 599 9.32 3.68 13.35
CA LEU A 599 10.73 4.09 13.48
C LEU A 599 11.01 4.84 14.78
N GLY A 600 10.01 5.08 15.64
CA GLY A 600 10.16 5.74 16.93
C GLY A 600 11.30 5.18 17.80
N PRO A 601 11.47 3.85 17.92
CA PRO A 601 12.55 3.25 18.71
C PRO A 601 13.98 3.46 18.21
N THR A 602 14.15 4.00 17.01
CA THR A 602 15.45 4.21 16.36
C THR A 602 16.13 5.51 16.81
N LEU A 603 17.37 5.76 16.35
CA LEU A 603 18.13 6.98 16.58
C LEU A 603 18.33 7.31 18.07
N THR A 604 18.72 8.55 18.39
CA THR A 604 18.88 8.99 19.78
C THR A 604 17.60 9.60 20.33
N SER A 605 17.44 9.52 21.65
CA SER A 605 16.35 10.14 22.40
C SER A 605 16.68 11.58 22.85
N CYS A 606 17.60 12.27 22.16
CA CYS A 606 18.12 13.61 22.47
C CYS A 606 17.05 14.68 22.82
N HIS A 607 15.82 14.47 22.36
CA HIS A 607 14.68 15.32 22.64
C HIS A 607 14.13 15.20 24.10
N ARG A 608 14.48 14.14 24.85
CA ARG A 608 13.96 13.83 26.20
C ARG A 608 14.58 14.67 27.32
N ALA A 609 15.46 15.62 27.03
CA ALA A 609 16.32 16.31 28.00
C ALA A 609 15.57 17.08 29.13
N VAL A 610 15.12 16.33 30.13
CA VAL A 610 15.11 16.66 31.57
C VAL A 610 15.40 15.36 32.33
N HIS A 611 16.63 14.82 32.22
CA HIS A 611 17.10 13.80 33.16
C HIS A 611 17.48 14.49 34.48
N PRO A 612 16.94 14.10 35.65
CA PRO A 612 17.16 14.82 36.92
C PRO A 612 18.63 14.84 37.36
N ASP A 613 19.43 13.85 36.95
CA ASP A 613 20.86 13.80 37.25
C ASP A 613 21.74 14.67 36.31
N TYR A 614 21.16 15.17 35.20
CA TYR A 614 21.84 16.00 34.19
C TYR A 614 21.01 17.24 33.84
N ALA A 615 20.46 17.90 34.86
CA ALA A 615 19.72 19.15 34.73
C ALA A 615 20.61 20.24 34.10
N GLY A 616 20.56 20.36 32.78
CA GLY A 616 21.36 21.30 31.98
C GLY A 616 21.93 20.71 30.68
N ALA A 617 21.86 19.39 30.48
CA ALA A 617 22.28 18.77 29.22
C ALA A 617 21.14 18.85 28.19
N THR A 618 21.11 19.91 27.37
CA THR A 618 20.73 19.73 25.96
C THR A 618 21.71 18.70 25.34
N CYS A 619 21.49 18.19 24.13
CA CYS A 619 22.55 17.47 23.39
C CYS A 619 23.69 18.43 23.02
N ALA A 620 24.37 18.88 24.06
CA ALA A 620 25.37 19.91 24.10
C ALA A 620 26.58 19.29 24.79
N ASP A 621 27.68 19.42 24.08
CA ASP A 621 28.99 19.07 24.55
C ASP A 621 29.43 20.03 25.69
N PRO A 622 29.61 19.55 26.94
CA PRO A 622 30.16 20.38 28.01
C PRO A 622 31.67 20.62 27.86
N THR A 623 32.34 19.92 26.93
CA THR A 623 33.79 19.82 26.81
C THR A 623 34.37 20.55 25.59
N GLY A 624 33.55 20.99 24.64
CA GLY A 624 33.95 21.75 23.45
C GLY A 624 34.76 20.96 22.39
N LEU A 625 34.76 19.63 22.45
CA LEU A 625 35.36 18.71 21.49
C LEU A 625 34.48 18.43 20.25
N LEU A 626 33.17 18.68 20.30
CA LEU A 626 32.20 18.50 19.20
C LEU A 626 31.32 19.75 19.11
N SER A 627 31.23 20.37 17.93
CA SER A 627 30.33 21.51 17.71
C SER A 627 28.88 21.05 17.61
N GLN A 628 27.97 21.74 18.28
CA GLN A 628 26.53 21.58 18.10
C GLN A 628 26.12 22.09 16.70
N SER A 629 25.45 21.26 15.88
CA SER A 629 24.87 21.72 14.60
C SER A 629 23.47 22.34 14.76
N GLY A 630 22.75 22.02 15.84
CA GLY A 630 21.43 22.58 16.16
C GLY A 630 20.81 22.02 17.45
N PRO A 631 19.57 22.37 17.79
CA PRO A 631 18.83 21.73 18.88
C PRO A 631 18.58 20.25 18.57
N ASN A 632 18.90 19.36 19.51
CA ASN A 632 18.69 17.91 19.44
C ASN A 632 19.55 17.13 18.41
N THR A 633 20.76 17.61 18.08
CA THR A 633 21.72 16.95 17.16
C THR A 633 23.16 17.01 17.71
N PHE A 634 24.04 16.09 17.29
CA PHE A 634 25.50 16.18 17.54
C PHE A 634 26.31 15.71 16.34
N ASN A 635 27.56 16.19 16.21
CA ASN A 635 28.42 15.92 15.06
C ASN A 635 29.22 14.61 15.20
N LEU A 636 29.30 13.86 14.11
CA LEU A 636 30.20 12.75 13.84
C LEU A 636 31.40 13.30 13.03
N ILE A 637 32.58 13.35 13.64
CA ILE A 637 33.79 13.78 12.94
C ILE A 637 34.37 12.58 12.18
N PRO A 638 34.54 12.65 10.86
CA PRO A 638 35.22 11.59 10.12
C PRO A 638 36.70 11.63 10.45
N ALA A 639 37.25 10.44 10.52
CA ALA A 639 38.66 10.22 10.33
C ALA A 639 39.20 10.98 9.11
N THR A 640 40.21 11.83 9.29
CA THR A 640 41.06 12.47 8.26
C THR A 640 40.67 13.90 7.82
N GLY A 641 40.99 14.90 8.66
CA GLY A 641 41.89 16.04 8.37
C GLY A 641 41.68 16.92 7.14
N SER A 642 40.64 16.73 6.34
CA SER A 642 40.28 17.63 5.26
C SER A 642 39.43 18.75 5.82
N THR A 643 39.91 19.99 5.72
CA THR A 643 39.15 21.21 6.00
C THR A 643 38.01 21.47 5.00
N THR A 644 37.50 20.42 4.34
CA THR A 644 36.34 20.43 3.43
C THR A 644 35.28 19.44 3.92
N GLY A 645 34.39 19.88 4.81
CA GLY A 645 32.96 19.52 4.83
C GLY A 645 32.49 18.08 5.03
N ASN A 646 33.31 17.09 5.40
CA ASN A 646 32.89 15.68 5.37
C ASN A 646 32.22 15.11 6.66
N GLY A 647 31.94 15.92 7.69
CA GLY A 647 31.27 15.46 8.92
C GLY A 647 29.76 15.34 8.80
N GLY A 648 29.18 14.32 9.45
CA GLY A 648 27.73 14.10 9.51
C GLY A 648 27.15 14.39 10.89
N ASP A 649 25.84 14.61 11.00
CA ASP A 649 25.15 14.84 12.27
C ASP A 649 24.28 13.63 12.61
N ALA A 650 24.26 13.25 13.88
CA ALA A 650 23.31 12.27 14.41
C ALA A 650 22.08 13.02 14.98
N PRO A 651 20.89 12.88 14.37
CA PRO A 651 19.69 13.56 14.83
C PRO A 651 18.97 12.81 15.96
N SER A 652 18.06 13.52 16.65
CA SER A 652 17.05 12.86 17.47
C SER A 652 15.97 12.23 16.62
N VAL A 653 15.37 11.14 17.12
CA VAL A 653 14.27 10.44 16.45
C VAL A 653 13.10 11.37 16.10
N GLN A 654 12.68 12.26 17.00
CA GLN A 654 11.57 13.19 16.77
C GLN A 654 11.80 14.13 15.58
N ARG A 655 13.08 14.43 15.30
CA ARG A 655 13.49 15.35 14.25
C ARG A 655 13.49 14.66 12.88
N SER A 656 13.91 13.39 12.81
CA SER A 656 13.93 12.61 11.57
C SER A 656 12.59 11.93 11.26
N PHE A 657 11.90 11.42 12.27
CA PHE A 657 10.66 10.64 12.20
C PHE A 657 9.55 11.25 13.08
N PRO A 658 9.07 12.47 12.77
CA PRO A 658 7.93 13.05 13.47
C PRO A 658 6.67 12.20 13.25
N SER A 659 5.82 12.00 14.27
CA SER A 659 4.58 11.25 14.11
C SER A 659 3.36 11.95 14.72
N TYR A 660 2.34 12.12 13.89
CA TYR A 660 1.06 12.73 14.25
C TYR A 660 0.18 11.72 15.00
N ILE A 661 0.06 10.49 14.48
CA ILE A 661 -0.76 9.44 15.11
C ILE A 661 -0.25 9.07 16.51
N THR A 662 1.07 9.07 16.71
CA THR A 662 1.68 8.84 18.04
C THR A 662 1.24 9.92 19.02
N SER A 663 1.32 11.19 18.59
CA SER A 663 0.89 12.34 19.38
C SER A 663 -0.61 12.33 19.67
N TYR A 664 -1.44 12.01 18.67
CA TYR A 664 -2.89 11.89 18.78
C TYR A 664 -3.30 10.84 19.83
N ARG A 665 -2.57 9.71 19.89
CA ARG A 665 -2.81 8.63 20.85
C ARG A 665 -2.24 8.92 22.25
N GLY A 666 -1.65 10.10 22.46
CA GLY A 666 -1.10 10.51 23.75
C GLY A 666 0.22 9.84 24.10
N VAL A 667 0.91 9.25 23.12
CA VAL A 667 2.26 8.70 23.27
C VAL A 667 3.27 9.78 22.93
N THR A 668 4.40 9.82 23.64
CA THR A 668 5.50 10.72 23.30
C THR A 668 6.13 10.28 21.98
N VAL A 669 6.23 11.20 21.01
CA VAL A 669 6.83 10.91 19.70
C VAL A 669 8.25 10.36 19.89
N GLY A 670 8.58 9.26 19.22
CA GLY A 670 9.87 8.58 19.38
C GLY A 670 9.95 7.60 20.56
N GLU A 671 8.89 7.45 21.34
CA GLU A 671 8.88 6.60 22.54
C GLU A 671 7.82 5.49 22.47
N ASN A 672 7.52 5.03 21.25
CA ASN A 672 6.78 3.79 21.05
C ASN A 672 7.61 2.61 21.56
N ASP A 673 6.96 1.56 22.08
CA ASP A 673 7.65 0.36 22.57
C ASP A 673 8.38 -0.35 21.40
N PRO A 674 9.62 -0.83 21.59
CA PRO A 674 10.34 -1.66 20.60
C PRO A 674 9.56 -2.93 20.27
N GLY A 675 9.44 -3.28 18.99
CA GLY A 675 8.58 -4.39 18.52
C GLY A 675 7.08 -4.20 18.82
N GLY A 676 6.70 -3.04 19.37
CA GLY A 676 5.35 -2.76 19.84
C GLY A 676 4.34 -2.62 18.72
N TYR A 677 3.13 -3.12 18.92
CA TYR A 677 2.05 -3.04 17.94
C TYR A 677 1.52 -1.60 17.81
N ILE A 678 1.48 -1.10 16.58
CA ILE A 678 0.94 0.20 16.20
C ILE A 678 -0.25 -0.03 15.27
N ARG A 679 -1.45 0.16 15.82
CA ARG A 679 -2.69 0.01 15.07
C ARG A 679 -2.73 0.95 13.84
N GLY A 680 -3.04 0.39 12.69
CA GLY A 680 -3.06 1.09 11.39
C GLY A 680 -4.27 1.96 11.08
N TRP A 681 -5.33 1.87 11.88
CA TRP A 681 -6.62 2.43 11.53
C TRP A 681 -7.28 3.16 12.71
N GLU A 682 -8.21 4.04 12.39
CA GLU A 682 -9.04 4.77 13.36
C GLU A 682 -10.53 4.65 13.01
N HIS A 683 -11.38 4.75 14.02
CA HIS A 683 -12.83 4.70 13.80
C HIS A 683 -13.41 6.08 13.55
N VAL A 684 -14.19 6.20 12.47
CA VAL A 684 -14.99 7.38 12.16
C VAL A 684 -16.46 7.02 12.00
N LYS A 685 -17.31 8.05 12.04
CA LYS A 685 -18.71 7.94 11.63
C LYS A 685 -18.80 8.23 10.15
N SER A 686 -19.51 7.42 9.39
CA SER A 686 -19.62 7.58 7.93
C SER A 686 -21.05 7.40 7.44
N LEU A 687 -21.41 8.18 6.41
CA LEU A 687 -22.59 7.99 5.58
C LEU A 687 -22.16 7.72 4.14
N GLN A 688 -22.76 6.71 3.52
CA GLN A 688 -22.72 6.50 2.08
C GLN A 688 -24.12 6.71 1.51
N TYR A 689 -24.19 7.35 0.34
CA TYR A 689 -25.41 7.64 -0.39
C TYR A 689 -25.30 7.05 -1.79
N ASN A 690 -26.37 6.41 -2.26
CA ASN A 690 -26.49 5.97 -3.64
C ASN A 690 -27.89 6.33 -4.15
N LEU A 691 -27.96 6.90 -5.35
CA LEU A 691 -29.20 7.22 -6.06
C LEU A 691 -29.07 6.75 -7.51
N GLY A 692 -29.87 5.76 -7.84
CA GLY A 692 -29.98 5.17 -9.17
C GLY A 692 -31.26 5.55 -9.89
N ALA A 693 -31.19 5.57 -11.22
CA ALA A 693 -32.35 5.66 -12.09
C ALA A 693 -32.16 4.76 -13.31
N THR A 694 -33.23 4.08 -13.72
CA THR A 694 -33.27 3.22 -14.91
C THR A 694 -34.32 3.73 -15.87
N TYR A 695 -33.93 3.89 -17.14
CA TYR A 695 -34.82 4.24 -18.24
C TYR A 695 -34.77 3.19 -19.34
N ILE A 696 -35.95 2.73 -19.79
CA ILE A 696 -36.07 1.73 -20.84
C ILE A 696 -36.84 2.33 -22.01
N LEU A 697 -36.18 2.45 -23.17
CA LEU A 697 -36.81 2.85 -24.42
C LEU A 697 -36.98 1.65 -25.33
N GLY A 698 -38.21 1.41 -25.78
CA GLY A 698 -38.50 0.42 -26.82
C GLY A 698 -38.20 0.92 -28.23
N LYS A 699 -38.34 0.03 -29.21
CA LYS A 699 -38.07 0.25 -30.64
C LYS A 699 -38.67 1.53 -31.24
N THR A 700 -39.90 1.86 -30.90
CA THR A 700 -40.62 3.01 -31.49
C THR A 700 -40.29 4.34 -30.83
N ALA A 701 -39.64 4.31 -29.66
CA ALA A 701 -39.40 5.48 -28.82
C ALA A 701 -37.93 5.96 -28.84
N ASN A 702 -36.99 5.13 -29.28
CA ASN A 702 -35.58 5.51 -29.30
C ASN A 702 -35.14 6.09 -30.67
N PRO A 703 -34.27 7.11 -30.70
CA PRO A 703 -33.89 7.80 -31.94
C PRO A 703 -32.81 7.08 -32.76
N ILE A 704 -32.27 5.96 -32.26
CA ILE A 704 -31.10 5.26 -32.84
C ILE A 704 -31.45 3.93 -33.51
N GLY A 705 -32.74 3.62 -33.64
CA GLY A 705 -33.25 2.42 -34.31
C GLY A 705 -32.92 1.10 -33.62
N ALA A 706 -32.53 1.13 -32.35
CA ALA A 706 -32.35 -0.09 -31.54
C ALA A 706 -33.71 -0.73 -31.24
N ASP A 707 -33.76 -2.04 -31.03
CA ASP A 707 -34.97 -2.71 -30.55
C ASP A 707 -35.26 -2.37 -29.09
N GLN A 708 -34.20 -2.17 -28.29
CA GLN A 708 -34.27 -1.69 -26.92
C GLN A 708 -33.05 -0.85 -26.55
N VAL A 709 -33.25 0.22 -25.81
CA VAL A 709 -32.19 0.97 -25.13
C VAL A 709 -32.49 0.96 -23.64
N ILE A 710 -31.54 0.49 -22.83
CA ILE A 710 -31.60 0.59 -21.38
C ILE A 710 -30.50 1.55 -20.94
N LEU A 711 -30.88 2.59 -20.22
CA LEU A 711 -29.97 3.55 -19.59
C LEU A 711 -30.06 3.37 -18.08
N PHE A 712 -28.93 3.12 -17.45
CA PHE A 712 -28.78 3.20 -16.00
C PHE A 712 -27.94 4.42 -15.66
N PHE A 713 -28.38 5.16 -14.66
CA PHE A 713 -27.68 6.29 -14.09
C PHE A 713 -27.53 6.02 -12.59
N GLU A 714 -26.33 6.19 -12.04
CA GLU A 714 -26.07 6.05 -10.61
C GLU A 714 -25.20 7.21 -10.14
N VAL A 715 -25.61 7.90 -9.09
CA VAL A 715 -24.82 8.89 -8.36
C VAL A 715 -24.58 8.33 -6.97
N GLY A 716 -23.34 8.42 -6.49
CA GLY A 716 -23.08 8.10 -5.11
C GLY A 716 -22.08 9.04 -4.47
N ALA A 717 -22.07 9.03 -3.15
CA ALA A 717 -21.24 9.88 -2.33
C ALA A 717 -20.85 9.19 -1.03
N ASN A 718 -19.65 9.49 -0.55
CA ASN A 718 -19.14 9.09 0.75
C ASN A 718 -18.93 10.36 1.60
N GLN A 719 -19.36 10.32 2.86
CA GLN A 719 -19.17 11.39 3.82
C GLN A 719 -18.64 10.86 5.15
N ILE A 720 -17.58 11.47 5.67
CA ILE A 720 -17.08 11.31 7.03
C ILE A 720 -17.76 12.36 7.91
N LEU A 721 -18.43 11.92 8.98
CA LEU A 721 -19.14 12.78 9.91
C LEU A 721 -18.24 13.17 11.08
N ASN A 722 -17.98 14.47 11.23
CA ASN A 722 -17.03 15.03 12.20
C ASN A 722 -15.62 14.46 11.96
N PRO A 723 -15.04 14.75 10.78
CA PRO A 723 -13.70 14.30 10.44
C PRO A 723 -12.69 14.81 11.47
N PRO A 724 -11.61 14.05 11.75
CA PRO A 724 -10.51 14.56 12.56
C PRO A 724 -9.92 15.79 11.86
N GLU A 725 -9.46 16.77 12.64
CA GLU A 725 -8.68 17.85 12.07
C GLU A 725 -7.37 17.27 11.49
N ARG A 726 -7.00 17.67 10.27
CA ARG A 726 -5.86 17.07 9.53
C ARG A 726 -4.52 17.15 10.26
N TRP A 727 -4.36 17.99 11.26
CA TRP A 727 -3.13 18.06 12.07
C TRP A 727 -3.12 17.06 13.24
N LEU A 728 -4.21 16.33 13.49
CA LEU A 728 -4.24 15.25 14.48
C LEU A 728 -3.58 13.99 13.90
N TYR A 729 -4.02 13.59 12.71
CA TYR A 729 -3.44 12.56 11.86
C TYR A 729 -4.10 12.69 10.48
N GLN A 730 -3.49 12.10 9.46
CA GLN A 730 -4.04 12.09 8.11
C GLN A 730 -4.65 10.73 7.77
N ILE A 731 -5.72 10.76 6.98
CA ILE A 731 -6.37 9.55 6.46
C ILE A 731 -5.77 9.27 5.08
N ASP A 732 -5.33 8.03 4.92
CA ASP A 732 -4.64 7.55 3.73
C ASP A 732 -5.52 7.67 2.47
N ALA A 733 -4.84 7.89 1.34
CA ALA A 733 -5.45 8.06 0.03
C ALA A 733 -4.45 7.72 -1.10
N PRO A 734 -4.94 7.30 -2.28
CA PRO A 734 -4.10 6.90 -3.40
C PRO A 734 -3.09 7.96 -3.84
N GLY A 735 -1.83 7.56 -4.03
CA GLY A 735 -0.75 8.44 -4.49
C GLY A 735 -0.14 9.33 -3.39
N THR A 736 -0.49 9.07 -2.12
CA THR A 736 0.20 9.58 -0.93
C THR A 736 1.42 8.70 -0.68
N HIS A 737 2.61 9.29 -0.77
CA HIS A 737 3.89 8.57 -0.68
C HIS A 737 4.92 9.32 0.18
N ARG A 738 4.44 10.34 0.90
CA ARG A 738 5.25 11.31 1.62
C ARG A 738 4.46 11.74 2.84
N HIS A 739 5.18 12.00 3.92
CA HIS A 739 4.58 12.32 5.20
C HIS A 739 4.04 13.77 5.23
N ALA A 740 3.04 14.02 6.08
CA ALA A 740 2.43 15.34 6.28
C ALA A 740 3.33 16.32 7.02
N SER A 741 4.39 15.85 7.70
CA SER A 741 5.35 16.72 8.35
C SER A 741 6.15 17.53 7.34
N ALA A 742 6.74 18.63 7.80
CA ALA A 742 7.77 19.31 7.03
C ALA A 742 8.86 18.32 6.60
N GLY A 743 9.28 18.42 5.34
CA GLY A 743 10.38 17.67 4.76
C GLY A 743 11.66 18.50 4.69
N VAL A 744 12.71 17.89 4.11
CA VAL A 744 14.05 18.50 4.01
C VAL A 744 14.03 19.82 3.24
N VAL A 745 13.29 19.89 2.14
CA VAL A 745 13.32 21.02 1.19
C VAL A 745 12.26 22.11 1.44
N ASP A 746 11.45 21.97 2.49
CA ASP A 746 10.34 22.87 2.74
C ASP A 746 10.77 24.12 3.51
N THR A 747 10.43 25.30 2.97
CA THR A 747 10.82 26.61 3.51
C THR A 747 9.78 27.26 4.41
N ASP A 748 8.51 26.81 4.36
CA ASP A 748 7.35 27.46 5.00
C ASP A 748 7.09 26.96 6.44
N THR A 749 8.16 26.76 7.22
CA THR A 749 8.10 26.31 8.61
C THR A 749 8.40 27.47 9.57
N VAL A 750 7.59 27.63 10.62
CA VAL A 750 7.78 28.71 11.63
C VAL A 750 8.91 28.41 12.59
N ASP A 751 9.57 29.48 13.04
CA ASP A 751 10.59 29.43 14.08
C ASP A 751 9.98 28.85 15.37
N PRO A 752 10.47 27.70 15.88
CA PRO A 752 10.00 27.13 17.16
C PRO A 752 10.13 28.10 18.34
N ALA A 753 10.96 29.15 18.23
CA ALA A 753 11.12 30.19 19.24
C ALA A 753 10.06 31.31 19.16
N ASP A 754 9.15 31.29 18.18
CA ASP A 754 8.08 32.27 18.09
C ASP A 754 6.98 32.02 19.14
N THR A 755 7.24 32.52 20.34
CA THR A 755 6.30 32.53 21.47
C THR A 755 5.07 33.45 21.27
N SER A 756 4.98 34.19 20.16
CA SER A 756 3.84 35.08 19.87
C SER A 756 2.62 34.33 19.34
N LEU A 757 2.80 33.09 18.90
CA LEU A 757 1.74 32.19 18.42
C LEU A 757 1.44 31.11 19.46
N SER A 758 0.16 30.89 19.76
CA SER A 758 -0.24 29.73 20.56
C SER A 758 0.09 28.43 19.81
N PRO A 759 0.27 27.29 20.50
CA PRO A 759 0.43 26.00 19.83
C PRO A 759 -0.68 25.69 18.81
N GLN A 760 -1.91 26.14 19.07
CA GLN A 760 -3.03 26.05 18.13
C GLN A 760 -2.82 26.90 16.87
N GLN A 761 -2.28 28.12 17.02
CA GLN A 761 -1.96 29.00 15.88
C GLN A 761 -0.77 28.49 15.08
N ILE A 762 0.31 28.02 15.72
CA ILE A 762 1.44 27.39 15.02
C ILE A 762 0.94 26.20 14.17
N ARG A 763 0.00 25.40 14.69
CA ARG A 763 -0.58 24.26 13.96
C ARG A 763 -1.56 24.65 12.84
N GLN A 764 -2.23 25.80 12.96
CA GLN A 764 -3.11 26.34 11.91
C GLN A 764 -2.33 27.00 10.79
N ASP A 765 -1.26 27.71 11.13
CA ASP A 765 -0.43 28.46 10.20
C ASP A 765 0.68 27.58 9.58
N HIS A 766 1.10 26.50 10.25
CA HIS A 766 2.19 25.59 9.84
C HIS A 766 1.82 24.11 10.07
N PRO A 767 1.02 23.51 9.17
CA PRO A 767 0.47 22.16 9.35
C PRO A 767 1.53 21.04 9.42
N GLY A 768 2.77 21.29 8.98
CA GLY A 768 3.88 20.33 8.97
C GLY A 768 4.66 20.21 10.29
N CYS A 769 4.19 20.84 11.36
CA CYS A 769 5.04 21.24 12.47
C CYS A 769 4.49 20.79 13.84
N LEU A 770 5.17 19.83 14.49
CA LEU A 770 4.84 19.38 15.85
C LEU A 770 5.44 20.36 16.89
N THR A 771 4.62 20.75 17.87
CA THR A 771 4.99 21.74 18.89
C THR A 771 6.24 21.30 19.67
N GLY A 772 7.30 22.12 19.67
CA GLY A 772 8.57 21.86 20.38
C GLY A 772 9.67 21.15 19.56
N ILE A 773 9.37 20.75 18.32
CA ILE A 773 10.30 19.99 17.43
C ILE A 773 10.48 20.69 16.07
N CYS A 774 9.64 21.68 15.76
CA CYS A 774 9.76 22.51 14.56
C CYS A 774 11.17 23.07 14.39
N VAL A 775 11.78 22.88 13.22
CA VAL A 775 12.94 23.65 12.79
C VAL A 775 12.48 24.48 11.61
N ALA A 776 12.57 25.80 11.70
CA ALA A 776 12.22 26.67 10.58
C ALA A 776 13.20 26.50 9.42
N GLY A 777 12.68 26.57 8.20
CA GLY A 777 13.39 26.35 6.96
C GLY A 777 13.68 24.88 6.64
N THR A 778 14.61 24.76 5.70
CA THR A 778 15.13 23.50 5.19
C THR A 778 16.00 22.81 6.22
N ASP A 779 16.05 21.48 6.16
CA ASP A 779 16.69 20.67 7.19
C ASP A 779 17.09 19.29 6.66
N GLY A 780 18.39 19.13 6.34
CA GLY A 780 18.96 17.93 5.71
C GLY A 780 18.84 16.64 6.53
N LEU A 781 18.52 16.75 7.81
CA LEU A 781 18.44 15.63 8.75
C LEU A 781 17.01 15.10 8.97
N ARG A 782 16.02 15.67 8.26
CA ARG A 782 14.68 15.09 8.17
C ARG A 782 14.72 13.89 7.24
N PHE A 783 13.96 12.85 7.57
CA PHE A 783 13.83 11.70 6.68
C PHE A 783 12.80 11.93 5.57
N ASN A 784 11.73 12.68 5.86
CA ASN A 784 10.74 13.08 4.85
C ASN A 784 11.40 14.04 3.84
N PRO A 785 11.48 13.71 2.53
CA PRO A 785 12.17 14.56 1.58
C PRO A 785 11.42 15.85 1.28
N GLN A 786 10.08 15.80 1.26
CA GLN A 786 9.20 16.93 1.00
C GLN A 786 7.84 16.67 1.65
N GLN A 787 7.22 17.70 2.20
CA GLN A 787 5.90 17.65 2.80
C GLN A 787 4.81 17.29 1.77
N GLU A 788 3.88 16.42 2.18
CA GLU A 788 2.62 16.19 1.48
C GLU A 788 1.48 17.02 2.09
N THR A 789 0.73 17.73 1.27
CA THR A 789 -0.24 18.76 1.74
C THR A 789 -1.65 18.55 1.24
N ASN A 790 -1.85 17.87 0.10
CA ASN A 790 -3.15 17.88 -0.57
C ASN A 790 -3.64 16.53 -1.12
N LYS A 791 -2.91 15.44 -0.87
CA LYS A 791 -3.28 14.11 -1.38
C LYS A 791 -4.09 13.22 -0.43
N TYR A 792 -4.40 13.68 0.78
CA TYR A 792 -5.16 12.90 1.76
C TYR A 792 -6.66 12.79 1.46
N ALA A 793 -7.32 11.84 2.12
CA ALA A 793 -8.76 11.65 1.98
C ALA A 793 -9.55 12.92 2.31
N SER A 794 -10.71 13.05 1.65
CA SER A 794 -11.63 14.17 1.84
C SER A 794 -12.78 13.78 2.74
N ASP A 795 -13.33 14.77 3.45
CA ASP A 795 -14.49 14.57 4.32
C ASP A 795 -15.76 14.23 3.54
N PHE A 796 -15.82 14.66 2.28
CA PHE A 796 -16.87 14.35 1.33
C PHE A 796 -16.25 14.02 -0.03
N SER A 797 -16.76 12.97 -0.68
CA SER A 797 -16.39 12.64 -2.06
C SER A 797 -17.60 12.09 -2.81
N TRP A 798 -17.71 12.37 -4.11
CA TRP A 798 -18.84 11.91 -4.91
C TRP A 798 -18.51 11.72 -6.38
N GLY A 799 -19.35 10.95 -7.06
CA GLY A 799 -19.24 10.71 -8.49
C GLY A 799 -20.51 10.12 -9.08
N TYR A 800 -20.48 9.89 -10.40
CA TYR A 800 -21.57 9.26 -11.12
C TYR A 800 -21.09 8.21 -12.11
N ARG A 801 -22.00 7.30 -12.45
CA ARG A 801 -21.86 6.23 -13.44
C ARG A 801 -23.06 6.26 -14.38
N ILE A 802 -22.82 6.07 -15.67
CA ILE A 802 -23.85 5.93 -16.69
C ILE A 802 -23.55 4.65 -17.47
N ILE A 803 -24.53 3.78 -17.55
CA ILE A 803 -24.46 2.55 -18.34
C ILE A 803 -25.52 2.61 -19.43
N SER A 804 -25.13 2.31 -20.67
CA SER A 804 -26.04 2.21 -21.81
C SER A 804 -25.93 0.83 -22.44
N LEU A 805 -27.06 0.11 -22.51
CA LEU A 805 -27.22 -1.15 -23.23
C LEU A 805 -28.11 -0.89 -24.45
N LEU A 806 -27.56 -1.04 -25.64
CA LEU A 806 -28.29 -0.86 -26.89
C LEU A 806 -28.48 -2.24 -27.51
N ARG A 807 -29.71 -2.69 -27.77
CA ARG A 807 -29.97 -4.02 -28.33
C ARG A 807 -30.47 -3.89 -29.76
N TYR A 808 -29.77 -4.54 -30.68
CA TYR A 808 -30.17 -4.69 -32.08
C TYR A 808 -30.32 -6.18 -32.36
N GLU A 809 -31.56 -6.64 -32.40
CA GLU A 809 -31.89 -8.03 -32.68
C GLU A 809 -31.94 -8.25 -34.19
N SER A 810 -31.23 -9.28 -34.68
CA SER A 810 -31.23 -9.68 -36.09
C SER A 810 -30.69 -8.63 -37.08
N ILE A 811 -29.50 -8.08 -36.81
CA ILE A 811 -28.79 -7.21 -37.78
C ILE A 811 -28.39 -7.96 -39.06
N ALA A 812 -28.27 -9.29 -38.99
CA ALA A 812 -28.08 -10.22 -40.09
C ALA A 812 -28.63 -11.60 -39.68
N PRO A 813 -28.80 -12.57 -40.61
CA PRO A 813 -29.37 -13.88 -40.29
C PRO A 813 -28.64 -14.60 -39.14
N GLY A 814 -29.32 -14.73 -38.00
CA GLY A 814 -28.78 -15.35 -36.78
C GLY A 814 -27.72 -14.51 -36.05
N ILE A 815 -27.58 -13.22 -36.35
CA ILE A 815 -26.63 -12.31 -35.71
C ILE A 815 -27.39 -11.18 -34.99
N SER A 816 -27.14 -11.02 -33.69
CA SER A 816 -27.58 -9.88 -32.90
C SER A 816 -26.38 -9.10 -32.38
N LEU A 817 -26.54 -7.79 -32.22
CA LEU A 817 -25.50 -6.87 -31.75
C LEU A 817 -26.00 -6.11 -30.53
N GLN A 818 -25.20 -6.10 -29.48
CA GLN A 818 -25.49 -5.34 -28.27
C GLN A 818 -24.27 -4.52 -27.82
N PRO A 819 -24.17 -3.25 -28.23
CA PRO A 819 -23.21 -2.32 -27.64
C PRO A 819 -23.53 -2.06 -26.16
N PHE A 820 -22.50 -2.09 -25.33
CA PHE A 820 -22.50 -1.82 -23.90
C PHE A 820 -21.48 -0.72 -23.59
N ILE A 821 -21.96 0.41 -23.10
CA ILE A 821 -21.14 1.60 -22.85
C ILE A 821 -21.21 1.95 -21.37
N ILE A 822 -20.06 2.13 -20.74
CA ILE A 822 -19.93 2.62 -19.36
C ILE A 822 -19.20 3.97 -19.40
N LEU A 823 -19.76 4.96 -18.72
CA LEU A 823 -19.14 6.24 -18.41
C LEU A 823 -19.08 6.39 -16.91
N ALA A 824 -17.93 6.74 -16.37
CA ALA A 824 -17.70 6.95 -14.97
C ALA A 824 -16.90 8.24 -14.76
N HIS A 825 -17.36 9.06 -13.82
CA HIS A 825 -16.64 10.27 -13.41
C HIS A 825 -16.72 10.43 -11.89
N ASP A 826 -15.56 10.46 -11.27
CA ASP A 826 -15.39 10.82 -9.86
C ASP A 826 -15.19 12.33 -9.83
N VAL A 827 -16.15 13.06 -9.28
CA VAL A 827 -16.28 14.49 -9.55
C VAL A 827 -15.46 15.33 -8.59
N GLU A 828 -15.57 15.05 -7.30
CA GLU A 828 -14.99 15.88 -6.24
C GLU A 828 -14.63 15.00 -5.05
N GLY A 829 -13.50 15.32 -4.42
CA GLY A 829 -13.01 14.65 -3.22
C GLY A 829 -12.49 13.24 -3.47
N ILE A 830 -11.83 12.72 -2.44
CA ILE A 830 -11.20 11.39 -2.44
C ILE A 830 -11.79 10.59 -1.30
N SER A 831 -12.26 9.38 -1.60
CA SER A 831 -12.76 8.46 -0.58
C SER A 831 -11.61 7.98 0.33
N PRO A 832 -11.87 7.72 1.62
CA PRO A 832 -10.87 7.16 2.52
C PRO A 832 -10.48 5.74 2.09
N GLY A 833 -9.19 5.43 2.19
CA GLY A 833 -8.67 4.09 1.99
C GLY A 833 -8.89 3.16 3.18
N PRO A 834 -8.73 1.83 2.98
CA PRO A 834 -8.54 1.12 1.70
C PRO A 834 -9.85 1.03 0.88
N GLY A 835 -9.77 0.84 -0.44
CA GLY A 835 -10.94 0.54 -1.29
C GLY A 835 -11.73 1.77 -1.72
N GLU A 836 -11.03 2.77 -2.25
CA GLU A 836 -11.55 4.10 -2.54
C GLU A 836 -12.51 4.09 -3.74
N ASN A 837 -13.78 4.42 -3.48
CA ASN A 837 -14.79 4.55 -4.53
C ASN A 837 -14.51 5.72 -5.49
N PHE A 838 -14.04 6.84 -4.95
CA PHE A 838 -13.88 8.10 -5.68
C PHE A 838 -12.46 8.65 -5.55
N VAL A 839 -11.87 9.03 -6.69
CA VAL A 839 -10.65 9.83 -6.78
C VAL A 839 -10.96 11.06 -7.63
N GLU A 840 -10.87 12.25 -7.05
CA GLU A 840 -11.28 13.51 -7.69
C GLU A 840 -10.78 13.64 -9.13
N GLY A 841 -11.70 13.91 -10.06
CA GLY A 841 -11.43 14.10 -11.48
C GLY A 841 -11.13 12.82 -12.28
N ARG A 842 -11.09 11.63 -11.67
CA ARG A 842 -10.87 10.35 -12.36
C ARG A 842 -12.05 10.03 -13.27
N LYS A 843 -11.74 9.60 -14.50
CA LYS A 843 -12.73 9.22 -15.52
C LYS A 843 -12.40 7.86 -16.11
N ASN A 844 -13.42 7.02 -16.25
CA ASN A 844 -13.36 5.76 -16.98
C ASN A 844 -14.43 5.77 -18.07
N PHE A 845 -14.03 5.46 -19.29
CA PHE A 845 -14.93 5.23 -20.40
C PHE A 845 -14.68 3.83 -20.95
N SER A 846 -15.72 3.02 -21.10
CA SER A 846 -15.62 1.69 -21.68
C SER A 846 -16.68 1.49 -22.74
N ILE A 847 -16.28 0.92 -23.88
CA ILE A 847 -17.19 0.48 -24.93
C ILE A 847 -16.90 -0.99 -25.24
N ASN A 848 -17.92 -1.82 -25.11
CA ASN A 848 -17.85 -3.24 -25.42
C ASN A 848 -19.00 -3.59 -26.36
N PHE A 849 -18.80 -4.58 -27.22
CA PHE A 849 -19.85 -5.07 -28.10
C PHE A 849 -20.07 -6.54 -27.79
N GLU A 850 -21.32 -6.96 -27.67
CA GLU A 850 -21.67 -8.37 -27.70
C GLU A 850 -22.26 -8.69 -29.08
N ILE A 851 -21.55 -9.51 -29.86
CA ILE A 851 -22.02 -10.01 -31.16
C ILE A 851 -22.44 -11.46 -30.95
N ARG A 852 -23.74 -11.72 -30.83
CA ARG A 852 -24.27 -13.09 -30.68
C ARG A 852 -24.48 -13.72 -32.04
N TYR A 853 -23.97 -14.93 -32.24
CA TYR A 853 -24.26 -15.78 -33.39
C TYR A 853 -25.06 -17.01 -32.96
N LYS A 854 -26.32 -17.07 -33.38
CA LYS A 854 -27.33 -18.04 -32.93
C LYS A 854 -27.43 -18.02 -31.40
N ASN A 855 -27.59 -19.18 -30.76
CA ASN A 855 -27.85 -19.29 -29.33
C ASN A 855 -26.60 -19.57 -28.48
N ASN A 856 -25.45 -19.86 -29.11
CA ASN A 856 -24.35 -20.52 -28.42
C ASN A 856 -23.03 -19.75 -28.47
N TRP A 857 -22.82 -18.93 -29.52
CA TRP A 857 -21.57 -18.18 -29.68
C TRP A 857 -21.79 -16.70 -29.46
N ALA A 858 -20.89 -16.07 -28.70
CA ALA A 858 -20.85 -14.62 -28.56
C ALA A 858 -19.40 -14.11 -28.64
N PHE A 859 -19.20 -13.02 -29.37
CA PHE A 859 -17.90 -12.39 -29.60
C PHE A 859 -17.89 -10.98 -29.00
N PHE A 860 -16.78 -10.62 -28.34
CA PHE A 860 -16.72 -9.42 -27.52
C PHE A 860 -15.48 -8.57 -27.75
N PRO A 861 -15.43 -7.77 -28.84
CA PRO A 861 -14.44 -6.71 -28.94
C PRO A 861 -14.78 -5.57 -27.98
N GLY A 862 -13.77 -5.02 -27.31
CA GLY A 862 -13.96 -3.94 -26.35
C GLY A 862 -12.72 -3.07 -26.18
N TYR A 863 -12.95 -1.85 -25.67
CA TYR A 863 -11.89 -0.92 -25.28
C TYR A 863 -12.30 -0.18 -24.01
N THR A 864 -11.36 0.00 -23.09
CA THR A 864 -11.50 0.82 -21.88
C THR A 864 -10.41 1.89 -21.83
N TRP A 865 -10.82 3.13 -21.56
CA TRP A 865 -9.98 4.31 -21.35
C TRP A 865 -9.99 4.77 -19.89
N TRP A 866 -8.84 5.16 -19.38
CA TRP A 866 -8.68 5.80 -18.07
C TRP A 866 -8.05 7.19 -18.23
N THR A 867 -8.67 8.22 -17.69
CA THR A 867 -8.18 9.61 -17.82
C THR A 867 -8.50 10.45 -16.59
N GLY A 868 -7.94 11.66 -16.50
CA GLY A 868 -8.22 12.59 -15.40
C GLY A 868 -7.62 12.16 -14.07
N GLY A 869 -7.90 12.92 -13.00
CA GLY A 869 -7.49 12.63 -11.61
C GLY A 869 -6.00 12.76 -11.27
N GLY A 870 -5.18 13.29 -12.19
CA GLY A 870 -3.78 13.63 -11.92
C GLY A 870 -2.96 12.47 -11.38
N SER A 871 -2.07 12.75 -10.42
CA SER A 871 -1.18 11.75 -9.81
C SER A 871 -1.89 10.76 -8.89
N GLN A 872 -3.12 11.05 -8.45
CA GLN A 872 -3.88 10.15 -7.57
C GLN A 872 -4.71 9.12 -8.36
N ASN A 873 -4.89 9.33 -9.67
CA ASN A 873 -5.44 8.31 -10.54
C ASN A 873 -4.35 7.31 -10.96
N LEU A 874 -4.11 6.32 -10.10
CA LEU A 874 -3.16 5.23 -10.33
C LEU A 874 -3.53 4.33 -11.53
N MET A 875 -4.76 4.44 -12.04
CA MET A 875 -5.26 3.66 -13.19
C MET A 875 -5.09 4.37 -14.53
N ARG A 876 -4.63 5.63 -14.56
CA ARG A 876 -4.64 6.47 -15.79
C ARG A 876 -3.79 5.94 -16.94
N ASP A 877 -2.87 5.01 -16.72
CA ASP A 877 -2.04 4.38 -17.76
C ASP A 877 -2.46 2.92 -18.08
N ARG A 878 -3.69 2.53 -17.70
CA ARG A 878 -4.28 1.19 -17.87
C ARG A 878 -5.30 1.05 -19.01
N ASP A 879 -5.17 1.83 -20.07
CA ASP A 879 -6.01 1.69 -21.27
C ASP A 879 -5.82 0.30 -21.85
N GLN A 880 -6.93 -0.34 -22.18
CA GLN A 880 -6.90 -1.69 -22.72
C GLN A 880 -7.81 -1.86 -23.92
N ALA A 881 -7.36 -2.65 -24.87
CA ALA A 881 -8.21 -3.30 -25.86
C ALA A 881 -8.38 -4.75 -25.44
N GLN A 882 -9.56 -5.32 -25.67
CA GLN A 882 -9.82 -6.72 -25.37
C GLN A 882 -10.65 -7.38 -26.47
N PHE A 883 -10.48 -8.69 -26.59
CA PHE A 883 -11.33 -9.54 -27.39
C PHE A 883 -11.49 -10.90 -26.72
N TYR A 884 -12.73 -11.36 -26.60
CA TYR A 884 -13.01 -12.71 -26.13
C TYR A 884 -14.20 -13.34 -26.83
N VAL A 885 -14.23 -14.67 -26.77
CA VAL A 885 -15.29 -15.51 -27.32
C VAL A 885 -15.87 -16.32 -26.19
N ARG A 886 -17.20 -16.35 -26.12
CA ARG A 886 -17.95 -17.19 -25.18
C ARG A 886 -18.76 -18.22 -25.94
N TYR A 887 -18.68 -19.46 -25.48
CA TYR A 887 -19.50 -20.58 -25.92
C TYR A 887 -20.35 -21.07 -24.75
N GLN A 888 -21.67 -21.05 -24.93
CA GLN A 888 -22.63 -21.44 -23.90
C GLN A 888 -23.48 -22.61 -24.38
N PHE A 889 -23.62 -23.62 -23.54
CA PHE A 889 -24.38 -24.83 -23.86
C PHE A 889 -25.14 -25.38 -22.67
#